data_AF-A0A9Q0Y4T5-F1
#
_entry.id   AF-A0A9Q0Y4T5-F1
#
_cell.length_a   1.000
_cell.length_b   1.000
_cell.length_c   1.000
_cell.angle_alpha   90.00
_cell.angle_beta   90.00
_cell.angle_gamma   90.00
#
_symmetry.space_group_name_H-M   'P 1'
#
loop_
_entity.id
_entity.type
_entity.pdbx_description
1 polymer ?
#
loop_
_entity_poly.entity_id
_entity_poly.type
_entity_poly.pdbx_seq_one_letter_code
_entity_poly.pdbx_strand_id
1 'polypeptide(L)'
;MERAMEQLNRLTRSLRRARTVELPEDNETAVYTLMPMVMADHHRSVSELLSNSKFDVNYAFGRVKRSLLHIAANCGSVECLVLLLKKGANPNYQDISGCTPLHLAARNGQKKCMSKLLEYSADVNICNNEGLTAIHWLSVNGRTELLHDLVQHVTNVDVEDAMGQTALHVACQNGHKTTVQCLLDSGADINRPNVSGATPLYFACSHGQRDTAQILLMRGAKYLPDKNGITPLDLCVQGGYGETCEVLIQHHPRLFQTIIQMTQNEDLRENMLRQVLEHLSQQNENQYLKILTSLSEVATTNGHKLLSLSSNYEAQMKSLLRIVRIFCHLFRLCPSTPNNGNDMGYNGNKTPRSQVCKPLELLWHSLDEWLALISAELVKNKRSSADITSLLLKQRGPDQPDGTPMHIFHVAPSEKSRAFSADVGESRLYEVGSTHEAYADCQDVISVTANRLSAVIQAFYMCCSCQMPQGMTSPRFIEFVCKHDNVLKCFVNRNPKIIFDHFHFLLECPELMSRFMHIIKAQPFKDRCEWFYEHLHSGQPDSDMVHRPINENDILLVHRDSIFRSSCEVVSKANCAKLKQGIAVRFHGEEGMGQGVVREWFDILSNEIVNPDYALFTQSADGTTFQPNSNSSVNPDHLNYFRFAGQILGLALNHRQLVNIYFTRSFYKHILGIPVNYQDVASIDPEYGKNLQWILDNDISDLGLELTFSVETDVFGAMEEMPLKPGGASILVTQENKAEYVQLVTELRMTRAIQPQINAFLQGFHMFIPPSLIQLFDEYELELLLSGMPEIDVSDWRKNTEYTSGYDTDDPVIQWFWEVVEELTQEERVLLLQFVTGSSRVPHGGFAHIMGGSGLQNFTIAAVPYTSNLLPTSSTCINMLKLPEYPKKEILKDRLLVALHCGSYGYTMA
;
A
#
# COMPACT_ATOMS: atom_id res chain seq x y z
N MET A 1 13.90 -50.15 -23.22
CA MET A 1 12.49 -50.56 -23.27
C MET A 1 12.32 -52.01 -23.73
N GLU A 2 13.00 -52.46 -24.80
CA GLU A 2 12.90 -53.86 -25.28
C GLU A 2 13.32 -54.93 -24.25
N ARG A 3 14.40 -54.71 -23.47
CA ARG A 3 14.81 -55.65 -22.41
C ARG A 3 13.81 -55.78 -21.25
N ALA A 4 13.04 -54.72 -20.96
CA ALA A 4 12.00 -54.75 -19.92
C ALA A 4 10.73 -55.45 -20.44
N MET A 5 10.40 -55.25 -21.72
CA MET A 5 9.29 -55.92 -22.39
C MET A 5 9.54 -57.43 -22.58
N GLU A 6 10.80 -57.81 -22.80
CA GLU A 6 11.21 -59.21 -22.94
C GLU A 6 11.23 -59.97 -21.59
N GLN A 7 11.57 -59.29 -20.49
CA GLN A 7 11.41 -59.82 -19.13
C GLN A 7 9.93 -59.97 -18.74
N LEU A 8 9.08 -59.00 -19.05
CA LEU A 8 7.64 -59.08 -18.79
C LEU A 8 7.00 -60.22 -19.60
N ASN A 9 7.34 -60.36 -20.89
CA ASN A 9 6.86 -61.44 -21.76
C ASN A 9 7.39 -62.83 -21.36
N ARG A 10 8.61 -62.92 -20.79
CA ARG A 10 9.12 -64.15 -20.17
C ARG A 10 8.34 -64.50 -18.91
N LEU A 11 7.99 -63.52 -18.09
CA LEU A 11 7.17 -63.72 -16.89
C LEU A 11 5.76 -64.20 -17.25
N THR A 12 5.12 -63.62 -18.26
CA THR A 12 3.76 -64.02 -18.72
C THR A 12 3.77 -65.40 -19.39
N ARG A 13 4.84 -65.78 -20.09
CA ARG A 13 5.02 -67.14 -20.65
C ARG A 13 5.36 -68.18 -19.58
N SER A 14 6.06 -67.78 -18.51
CA SER A 14 6.38 -68.61 -17.34
C SER A 14 5.13 -68.92 -16.50
N LEU A 15 4.21 -67.96 -16.35
CA LEU A 15 2.98 -68.14 -15.58
C LEU A 15 1.96 -69.12 -16.22
N ARG A 16 2.11 -69.45 -17.52
CA ARG A 16 1.23 -70.41 -18.23
C ARG A 16 1.74 -71.85 -18.27
N ARG A 17 2.96 -72.13 -17.82
CA ARG A 17 3.52 -73.48 -17.75
C ARG A 17 4.02 -73.70 -16.33
N ALA A 18 3.37 -74.62 -15.62
CA ALA A 18 3.81 -75.12 -14.32
C ALA A 18 5.24 -75.67 -14.41
N ARG A 19 6.22 -74.78 -14.26
CA ARG A 19 7.60 -75.06 -13.87
C ARG A 19 7.77 -74.38 -12.53
N THR A 20 8.16 -75.17 -11.53
CA THR A 20 8.70 -74.70 -10.26
C THR A 20 9.70 -73.59 -10.56
N VAL A 21 9.33 -72.34 -10.30
CA VAL A 21 10.27 -71.22 -10.35
C VAL A 21 11.23 -71.49 -9.21
N GLU A 22 12.44 -71.94 -9.49
CA GLU A 22 13.47 -72.04 -8.45
C GLU A 22 13.93 -70.62 -8.13
N LEU A 23 13.99 -70.28 -6.84
CA LEU A 23 14.57 -69.02 -6.40
C LEU A 23 16.05 -68.99 -6.80
N PRO A 24 16.55 -67.86 -7.35
CA PRO A 24 17.99 -67.67 -7.54
C PRO A 24 18.77 -67.94 -6.24
N GLU A 25 19.96 -68.52 -6.36
CA GLU A 25 20.81 -68.82 -5.19
C GLU A 25 21.34 -67.55 -4.51
N ASP A 26 21.43 -66.44 -5.24
CA ASP A 26 21.87 -65.15 -4.72
C ASP A 26 20.71 -64.38 -4.07
N ASN A 27 20.93 -63.94 -2.83
CA ASN A 27 19.90 -63.23 -2.05
C ASN A 27 19.45 -61.92 -2.71
N GLU A 28 20.33 -61.24 -3.46
CA GLU A 28 20.01 -59.97 -4.12
C GLU A 28 18.93 -60.13 -5.19
N THR A 29 19.09 -61.08 -6.12
CA THR A 29 18.13 -61.36 -7.19
C THR A 29 16.90 -62.10 -6.66
N ALA A 30 17.07 -62.98 -5.67
CA ALA A 30 15.98 -63.68 -5.00
C ALA A 30 14.96 -62.71 -4.39
N VAL A 31 15.41 -61.64 -3.73
CA VAL A 31 14.52 -60.62 -3.17
C VAL A 31 13.64 -59.97 -4.22
N TYR A 32 14.18 -59.58 -5.38
CA TYR A 32 13.39 -58.89 -6.41
C TYR A 32 12.31 -59.79 -7.00
N THR A 33 12.49 -61.12 -6.92
CA THR A 33 11.47 -62.10 -7.27
C THR A 33 10.40 -62.20 -6.17
N LEU A 34 10.80 -62.24 -4.89
CA LEU A 34 9.89 -62.38 -3.74
C LEU A 34 9.09 -61.11 -3.42
N MET A 35 9.69 -59.94 -3.60
CA MET A 35 9.11 -58.66 -3.15
C MET A 35 7.71 -58.39 -3.73
N PRO A 36 7.45 -58.50 -5.06
CA PRO A 36 6.10 -58.29 -5.59
C PRO A 36 5.07 -59.28 -5.03
N MET A 37 5.47 -60.53 -4.79
CA MET A 37 4.60 -61.56 -4.20
C MET A 37 4.31 -61.27 -2.73
N VAL A 38 5.30 -60.77 -1.98
CA VAL A 38 5.11 -60.31 -0.60
C VAL A 38 4.19 -59.10 -0.57
N MET A 39 4.36 -58.11 -1.46
CA MET A 39 3.49 -56.93 -1.56
C MET A 39 2.04 -57.30 -1.90
N ALA A 40 1.82 -58.36 -2.70
CA ALA A 40 0.50 -58.88 -3.06
C ALA A 40 -0.07 -59.93 -2.08
N ASP A 41 0.62 -60.19 -0.97
CA ASP A 41 0.27 -61.19 0.06
C ASP A 41 0.06 -62.63 -0.47
N HIS A 42 0.83 -63.02 -1.50
CA HIS A 42 0.79 -64.35 -2.12
C HIS A 42 1.57 -65.41 -1.31
N HIS A 43 1.20 -65.59 -0.03
CA HIS A 43 1.93 -66.40 0.93
C HIS A 43 2.16 -67.86 0.51
N ARG A 44 1.24 -68.48 -0.25
CA ARG A 44 1.42 -69.88 -0.73
C ARG A 44 2.60 -70.00 -1.67
N SER A 45 2.68 -69.11 -2.66
CA SER A 45 3.79 -69.04 -3.61
C SER A 45 5.09 -68.68 -2.92
N VAL A 46 5.07 -67.69 -2.01
CA VAL A 46 6.26 -67.32 -1.21
C VAL A 46 6.74 -68.51 -0.34
N SER A 47 5.84 -69.28 0.26
CA SER A 47 6.18 -70.44 1.10
C SER A 47 6.79 -71.58 0.31
N GLU A 48 6.24 -71.89 -0.87
CA GLU A 48 6.78 -72.93 -1.76
C GLU A 48 8.19 -72.58 -2.23
N LEU A 49 8.40 -71.33 -2.65
CA LEU A 49 9.70 -70.83 -3.06
C LEU A 49 10.72 -70.86 -1.91
N LEU A 50 10.37 -70.30 -0.75
CA LEU A 50 11.28 -70.26 0.40
C LEU A 50 11.65 -71.65 0.91
N SER A 51 10.75 -72.63 0.84
CA SER A 51 11.00 -74.00 1.34
C SER A 51 12.03 -74.77 0.51
N ASN A 52 12.24 -74.38 -0.75
CA ASN A 52 13.20 -74.99 -1.67
C ASN A 52 14.45 -74.12 -1.88
N SER A 53 14.69 -73.11 -1.03
CA SER A 53 15.78 -72.13 -1.20
C SER A 53 16.65 -71.99 0.05
N LYS A 54 17.89 -71.49 -0.11
CA LYS A 54 18.78 -71.07 0.98
C LYS A 54 18.67 -69.57 1.29
N PHE A 55 17.57 -68.93 0.89
CA PHE A 55 17.40 -67.49 1.02
C PHE A 55 17.46 -67.05 2.49
N ASP A 56 18.26 -66.02 2.79
CA ASP A 56 18.28 -65.40 4.12
C ASP A 56 17.07 -64.46 4.28
N VAL A 57 16.10 -64.87 5.09
CA VAL A 57 14.87 -64.09 5.36
C VAL A 57 15.13 -62.71 6.01
N ASN A 58 16.32 -62.51 6.58
CA ASN A 58 16.77 -61.23 7.14
C ASN A 58 17.62 -60.41 6.16
N TYR A 59 17.81 -60.87 4.93
CA TYR A 59 18.60 -60.16 3.93
C TYR A 59 18.06 -58.74 3.71
N ALA A 60 18.91 -57.77 3.97
CA ALA A 60 18.62 -56.36 3.83
C ALA A 60 19.08 -55.87 2.45
N PHE A 61 18.17 -55.24 1.71
CA PHE A 61 18.40 -54.88 0.31
C PHE A 61 18.00 -53.44 0.00
N GLY A 62 18.45 -52.97 -1.16
CA GLY A 62 18.23 -51.61 -1.64
C GLY A 62 18.95 -50.55 -0.81
N ARG A 63 18.75 -49.28 -1.17
CA ARG A 63 19.45 -48.15 -0.53
C ARG A 63 19.06 -47.94 0.93
N VAL A 64 17.85 -48.38 1.31
CA VAL A 64 17.30 -48.20 2.67
C VAL A 64 17.62 -49.40 3.57
N LYS A 65 18.25 -50.47 3.05
CA LYS A 65 18.56 -51.70 3.79
C LYS A 65 17.34 -52.31 4.50
N ARG A 66 16.22 -52.47 3.78
CA ARG A 66 15.00 -53.11 4.31
C ARG A 66 15.01 -54.60 4.06
N SER A 67 14.39 -55.37 4.95
CA SER A 67 14.13 -56.81 4.76
C SER A 67 12.73 -57.05 4.17
N LEU A 68 12.44 -58.27 3.70
CA LEU A 68 11.09 -58.63 3.22
C LEU A 68 10.02 -58.47 4.32
N LEU A 69 10.42 -58.62 5.59
CA LEU A 69 9.53 -58.40 6.74
C LEU A 69 9.11 -56.92 6.85
N HIS A 70 10.01 -55.98 6.55
CA HIS A 70 9.67 -54.55 6.47
C HIS A 70 8.65 -54.27 5.37
N ILE A 71 8.81 -54.91 4.20
CA ILE A 71 7.88 -54.75 3.08
C ILE A 71 6.50 -55.31 3.44
N ALA A 72 6.44 -56.52 4.00
CA ALA A 72 5.20 -57.14 4.44
C ALA A 72 4.46 -56.26 5.48
N ALA A 73 5.20 -55.75 6.47
CA ALA A 73 4.66 -54.86 7.50
C ALA A 73 4.21 -53.51 6.94
N ASN A 74 4.92 -52.95 5.95
CA ASN A 74 4.56 -51.70 5.28
C ASN A 74 3.28 -51.85 4.43
N CYS A 75 3.16 -52.96 3.69
CA CYS A 75 2.05 -53.22 2.76
C CYS A 75 0.80 -53.84 3.41
N GLY A 76 0.92 -54.37 4.63
CA GLY A 76 -0.19 -55.04 5.30
C GLY A 76 -0.36 -56.52 4.93
N SER A 77 0.69 -57.15 4.41
CA SER A 77 0.68 -58.53 3.93
C SER A 77 0.79 -59.52 5.10
N VAL A 78 -0.31 -59.74 5.81
CA VAL A 78 -0.35 -60.45 7.10
C VAL A 78 0.14 -61.89 6.96
N GLU A 79 -0.31 -62.61 5.94
CA GLU A 79 0.02 -64.03 5.79
C GLU A 79 1.49 -64.22 5.40
N CYS A 80 2.00 -63.37 4.50
CA CYS A 80 3.42 -63.31 4.19
C CYS A 80 4.28 -62.89 5.40
N LEU A 81 3.82 -61.94 6.21
CA LEU A 81 4.51 -61.50 7.43
C LEU A 81 4.65 -62.64 8.44
N VAL A 82 3.56 -63.37 8.71
CA VAL A 82 3.57 -64.53 9.62
C VAL A 82 4.46 -65.64 9.09
N LEU A 83 4.42 -65.90 7.78
CA LEU A 83 5.31 -66.88 7.14
C LEU A 83 6.78 -66.53 7.32
N LEU A 84 7.16 -65.26 7.09
CA LEU A 84 8.54 -64.78 7.24
C LEU A 84 9.01 -64.90 8.70
N LEU A 85 8.17 -64.51 9.67
CA LEU A 85 8.46 -64.66 11.10
C LEU A 85 8.67 -66.13 11.50
N LYS A 86 7.80 -67.05 11.04
CA LYS A 86 7.94 -68.50 11.27
C LYS A 86 9.23 -69.07 10.67
N LYS A 87 9.74 -68.47 9.59
CA LYS A 87 11.01 -68.85 8.95
C LYS A 87 12.24 -68.17 9.59
N GLY A 88 12.08 -67.47 10.70
CA GLY A 88 13.18 -66.87 11.47
C GLY A 88 13.52 -65.43 11.11
N ALA A 89 12.61 -64.69 10.46
CA ALA A 89 12.80 -63.25 10.27
C ALA A 89 12.76 -62.53 11.64
N ASN A 90 13.75 -61.68 11.89
CA ASN A 90 13.87 -60.92 13.13
C ASN A 90 12.88 -59.74 13.12
N PRO A 91 11.87 -59.69 14.02
CA PRO A 91 10.90 -58.60 14.09
C PRO A 91 11.51 -57.26 14.51
N ASN A 92 12.72 -57.27 15.05
CA ASN A 92 13.45 -56.10 15.56
C ASN A 92 14.57 -55.64 14.62
N TYR A 93 14.69 -56.22 13.43
CA TYR A 93 15.71 -55.80 12.46
C TYR A 93 15.47 -54.33 12.07
N GLN A 94 16.50 -53.49 12.14
CA GLN A 94 16.40 -52.08 11.80
C GLN A 94 16.91 -51.81 10.39
N ASP A 95 16.15 -51.02 9.63
CA ASP A 95 16.62 -50.46 8.36
C ASP A 95 17.65 -49.34 8.58
N ILE A 96 18.19 -48.74 7.51
CA ILE A 96 19.25 -47.71 7.62
C ILE A 96 18.83 -46.49 8.45
N SER A 97 17.53 -46.22 8.56
CA SER A 97 16.98 -45.12 9.35
C SER A 97 16.70 -45.51 10.81
N GLY A 98 17.02 -46.74 11.20
CA GLY A 98 16.68 -47.29 12.51
C GLY A 98 15.22 -47.77 12.60
N CYS A 99 14.47 -47.81 11.50
CA CYS A 99 13.06 -48.22 11.53
C CYS A 99 12.94 -49.75 11.56
N THR A 100 12.07 -50.29 12.41
CA THR A 100 11.73 -51.72 12.48
C THR A 100 10.48 -52.01 11.64
N PRO A 101 10.15 -53.28 11.34
CA PRO A 101 8.86 -53.64 10.77
C PRO A 101 7.67 -53.09 11.58
N LEU A 102 7.77 -53.04 12.91
CA LEU A 102 6.73 -52.48 13.78
C LEU A 102 6.54 -50.97 13.53
N HIS A 103 7.60 -50.20 13.31
CA HIS A 103 7.51 -48.78 12.93
C HIS A 103 6.73 -48.59 11.62
N LEU A 104 7.00 -49.41 10.60
CA LEU A 104 6.31 -49.31 9.31
C LEU A 104 4.85 -49.75 9.39
N ALA A 105 4.55 -50.80 10.16
CA ALA A 105 3.18 -51.23 10.43
C ALA A 105 2.39 -50.15 11.19
N ALA A 106 3.00 -49.53 12.20
CA ALA A 106 2.43 -48.43 12.97
C ALA A 106 2.21 -47.17 12.11
N ARG A 107 3.16 -46.85 11.21
CA ARG A 107 3.07 -45.72 10.26
C ARG A 107 2.03 -45.91 9.17
N ASN A 108 1.75 -47.15 8.74
CA ASN A 108 0.73 -47.42 7.70
C ASN A 108 -0.59 -47.99 8.24
N GLY A 109 -0.71 -48.23 9.55
CA GLY A 109 -1.98 -48.56 10.19
C GLY A 109 -2.36 -50.02 10.06
N GLN A 110 -1.36 -50.87 9.93
CA GLN A 110 -1.55 -52.28 9.62
C GLN A 110 -1.84 -53.06 10.90
N LYS A 111 -3.07 -52.93 11.42
CA LYS A 111 -3.53 -53.53 12.70
C LYS A 111 -3.10 -54.98 12.88
N LYS A 112 -3.48 -55.83 11.92
CA LYS A 112 -3.19 -57.26 11.96
C LYS A 112 -1.69 -57.56 11.92
N CYS A 113 -0.92 -56.80 11.15
CA CYS A 113 0.54 -56.95 11.11
C CYS A 113 1.18 -56.55 12.45
N MET A 114 0.70 -55.46 13.07
CA MET A 114 1.18 -55.05 14.40
C MET A 114 0.89 -56.12 15.46
N SER A 115 -0.35 -56.65 15.53
CA SER A 115 -0.69 -57.72 16.47
C SER A 115 0.21 -58.95 16.27
N LYS A 116 0.47 -59.35 15.02
CA LYS A 116 1.38 -60.47 14.71
C LYS A 116 2.85 -60.17 15.04
N LEU A 117 3.33 -58.96 14.82
CA LEU A 117 4.70 -58.59 15.24
C LEU A 117 4.84 -58.64 16.77
N LEU A 118 3.86 -58.17 17.52
CA LEU A 118 3.84 -58.23 18.99
C LEU A 118 3.76 -59.67 19.52
N GLU A 119 2.93 -60.53 18.90
CA GLU A 119 2.87 -61.97 19.22
C GLU A 119 4.24 -62.66 19.06
N TYR A 120 5.06 -62.21 18.10
CA TYR A 120 6.41 -62.72 17.85
C TYR A 120 7.50 -61.90 18.59
N SER A 121 7.14 -61.22 19.68
CA SER A 121 8.08 -60.50 20.56
C SER A 121 8.83 -59.35 19.89
N ALA A 122 8.17 -58.60 19.01
CA ALA A 122 8.67 -57.30 18.55
C ALA A 122 8.81 -56.34 19.76
N ASP A 123 9.95 -55.70 19.89
CA ASP A 123 10.24 -54.74 20.95
C ASP A 123 9.67 -53.36 20.57
N VAL A 124 8.74 -52.89 21.39
CA VAL A 124 8.03 -51.61 21.22
C VAL A 124 8.88 -50.40 21.57
N ASN A 125 10.00 -50.59 22.27
CA ASN A 125 10.86 -49.52 22.79
C ASN A 125 12.02 -49.16 21.85
N ILE A 126 12.24 -49.92 20.77
CA ILE A 126 13.27 -49.59 19.79
C ILE A 126 12.93 -48.24 19.17
N CYS A 127 13.89 -47.32 19.20
CA CYS A 127 13.78 -46.04 18.52
C CYS A 127 14.51 -46.06 17.18
N ASN A 128 14.03 -45.27 16.23
CA ASN A 128 14.76 -44.99 15.00
C ASN A 128 15.89 -43.96 15.26
N ASN A 129 16.62 -43.57 14.21
CA ASN A 129 17.74 -42.63 14.34
C ASN A 129 17.32 -41.21 14.79
N GLU A 130 16.01 -40.90 14.77
CA GLU A 130 15.43 -39.64 15.24
C GLU A 130 14.86 -39.78 16.67
N GLY A 131 15.04 -40.93 17.33
CA GLY A 131 14.46 -41.21 18.64
C GLY A 131 12.98 -41.62 18.61
N LEU A 132 12.36 -41.74 17.43
CA LEU A 132 10.95 -42.09 17.30
C LEU A 132 10.72 -43.58 17.48
N THR A 133 9.77 -43.91 18.36
CA THR A 133 9.25 -45.27 18.58
C THR A 133 7.91 -45.50 17.88
N ALA A 134 7.36 -46.72 17.92
CA ALA A 134 6.06 -47.04 17.33
C ALA A 134 4.92 -46.16 17.87
N ILE A 135 4.98 -45.78 19.15
CA ILE A 135 3.97 -44.90 19.78
C ILE A 135 3.93 -43.50 19.14
N HIS A 136 5.08 -42.97 18.71
CA HIS A 136 5.17 -41.70 18.00
C HIS A 136 4.48 -41.77 16.63
N TRP A 137 4.75 -42.82 15.85
CA TRP A 137 4.14 -43.02 14.53
C TRP A 137 2.62 -43.19 14.59
N LEU A 138 2.11 -43.81 15.66
CA LEU A 138 0.67 -43.89 15.93
C LEU A 138 0.09 -42.53 16.29
N SER A 139 0.78 -41.75 17.11
CA SER A 139 0.39 -40.39 17.48
C SER A 139 0.40 -39.42 16.31
N VAL A 140 1.37 -39.48 15.38
CA VAL A 140 1.39 -38.64 14.17
C VAL A 140 0.10 -38.79 13.36
N ASN A 141 -0.36 -40.04 13.21
CA ASN A 141 -1.49 -40.38 12.34
C ASN A 141 -2.83 -40.52 13.09
N GLY A 142 -2.88 -40.25 14.39
CA GLY A 142 -4.11 -40.32 15.19
C GLY A 142 -4.70 -41.73 15.31
N ARG A 143 -3.87 -42.78 15.28
CA ARG A 143 -4.33 -44.18 15.25
C ARG A 143 -4.63 -44.71 16.65
N THR A 144 -5.64 -44.12 17.29
CA THR A 144 -5.99 -44.36 18.70
C THR A 144 -6.29 -45.82 19.02
N GLU A 145 -6.98 -46.57 18.14
CA GLU A 145 -7.25 -48.00 18.40
C GLU A 145 -5.97 -48.82 18.49
N LEU A 146 -5.03 -48.59 17.56
CA LEU A 146 -3.75 -49.30 17.56
C LEU A 146 -2.87 -48.86 18.71
N LEU A 147 -2.98 -47.59 19.10
CA LEU A 147 -2.30 -47.05 20.26
C LEU A 147 -2.79 -47.73 21.53
N HIS A 148 -4.10 -47.92 21.69
CA HIS A 148 -4.67 -48.62 22.83
C HIS A 148 -4.13 -50.06 22.94
N ASP A 149 -4.09 -50.79 21.81
CA ASP A 149 -3.52 -52.15 21.76
C ASP A 149 -2.02 -52.16 22.09
N LEU A 150 -1.25 -51.21 21.55
CA LEU A 150 0.20 -51.13 21.74
C LEU A 150 0.58 -50.75 23.19
N VAL A 151 -0.15 -49.82 23.81
CA VAL A 151 0.18 -49.28 25.13
C VAL A 151 0.06 -50.33 26.23
N GLN A 152 -0.73 -51.39 26.05
CA GLN A 152 -0.75 -52.55 26.94
C GLN A 152 0.60 -53.28 27.03
N HIS A 153 1.46 -53.10 26.02
CA HIS A 153 2.80 -53.69 25.94
C HIS A 153 3.93 -52.68 26.21
N VAL A 154 3.60 -51.42 26.52
CA VAL A 154 4.57 -50.33 26.75
C VAL A 154 4.66 -50.03 28.24
N THR A 155 5.88 -50.02 28.79
CA THR A 155 6.12 -49.71 30.22
C THR A 155 6.27 -48.22 30.51
N ASN A 156 6.68 -47.41 29.52
CA ASN A 156 6.81 -45.96 29.61
C ASN A 156 6.29 -45.31 28.33
N VAL A 157 5.23 -44.52 28.42
CA VAL A 157 4.63 -43.81 27.28
C VAL A 157 5.33 -42.48 26.96
N ASP A 158 6.13 -41.96 27.89
CA ASP A 158 6.87 -40.71 27.74
C ASP A 158 8.30 -40.95 27.24
N VAL A 159 8.44 -41.79 26.22
CA VAL A 159 9.70 -41.89 25.47
C VAL A 159 9.88 -40.58 24.69
N GLU A 160 11.08 -40.03 24.72
CA GLU A 160 11.44 -38.79 24.07
C GLU A 160 12.16 -39.06 22.74
N ASP A 161 11.81 -38.29 21.72
CA ASP A 161 12.57 -38.24 20.47
C ASP A 161 13.84 -37.39 20.61
N ALA A 162 14.59 -37.22 19.52
CA ALA A 162 15.83 -36.43 19.50
C ALA A 162 15.64 -34.94 19.90
N MET A 163 14.40 -34.42 19.87
CA MET A 163 14.04 -33.06 20.26
C MET A 163 13.42 -32.98 21.66
N GLY A 164 13.39 -34.10 22.40
CA GLY A 164 12.74 -34.20 23.70
C GLY A 164 11.21 -34.26 23.62
N GLN A 165 10.63 -34.48 22.43
CA GLN A 165 9.18 -34.57 22.28
C GLN A 165 8.70 -35.98 22.59
N THR A 166 7.62 -36.08 23.34
CA THR A 166 6.90 -37.35 23.58
C THR A 166 5.77 -37.54 22.59
N ALA A 167 5.23 -38.76 22.53
CA ALA A 167 4.03 -39.07 21.73
C ALA A 167 2.82 -38.16 22.06
N LEU A 168 2.75 -37.62 23.28
CA LEU A 168 1.71 -36.65 23.67
C LEU A 168 1.89 -35.30 22.97
N HIS A 169 3.13 -34.80 22.86
CA HIS A 169 3.44 -33.58 22.09
C HIS A 169 2.99 -33.71 20.64
N VAL A 170 3.35 -34.83 20.01
CA VAL A 170 3.01 -35.13 18.61
C VAL A 170 1.50 -35.24 18.40
N ALA A 171 0.77 -35.89 19.32
CA ALA A 171 -0.68 -35.99 19.27
C ALA A 171 -1.36 -34.61 19.42
N CYS A 172 -0.84 -33.77 20.32
CA CYS A 172 -1.31 -32.40 20.52
C CYS A 172 -1.04 -31.49 19.31
N GLN A 173 0.13 -31.60 18.68
CA GLN A 173 0.47 -30.87 17.45
C GLN A 173 -0.51 -31.17 16.30
N ASN A 174 -0.86 -32.43 16.13
CA ASN A 174 -1.72 -32.89 15.02
C ASN A 174 -3.23 -32.86 15.36
N GLY A 175 -3.62 -32.48 16.58
CA GLY A 175 -5.03 -32.33 16.94
C GLY A 175 -5.78 -33.63 17.24
N HIS A 176 -5.07 -34.74 17.46
CA HIS A 176 -5.68 -36.06 17.63
C HIS A 176 -6.24 -36.26 19.05
N LYS A 177 -7.40 -35.65 19.33
CA LYS A 177 -8.00 -35.59 20.68
C LYS A 177 -8.21 -36.95 21.35
N THR A 178 -8.60 -37.97 20.60
CA THR A 178 -8.80 -39.33 21.15
C THR A 178 -7.47 -40.00 21.48
N THR A 179 -6.42 -39.71 20.70
CA THR A 179 -5.05 -40.16 20.97
C THR A 179 -4.49 -39.47 22.20
N VAL A 180 -4.66 -38.14 22.33
CA VAL A 180 -4.30 -37.36 23.53
C VAL A 180 -4.96 -37.98 24.77
N GLN A 181 -6.27 -38.25 24.69
CA GLN A 181 -7.03 -38.88 25.77
C GLN A 181 -6.46 -40.25 26.16
N CYS A 182 -6.20 -41.11 25.18
CA CYS A 182 -5.62 -42.44 25.39
C CYS A 182 -4.23 -42.36 26.06
N LEU A 183 -3.36 -41.45 25.64
CA LEU A 183 -2.03 -41.27 26.22
C LEU A 183 -2.10 -40.79 27.67
N LEU A 184 -2.97 -39.82 27.96
CA LEU A 184 -3.18 -39.32 29.33
C LEU A 184 -3.76 -40.40 30.25
N ASP A 185 -4.71 -41.20 29.77
CA ASP A 185 -5.29 -42.31 30.54
C ASP A 185 -4.27 -43.44 30.77
N SER A 186 -3.23 -43.50 29.95
CA SER A 186 -2.11 -44.44 30.08
C SER A 186 -0.93 -43.91 30.89
N GLY A 187 -1.09 -42.76 31.55
CA GLY A 187 -0.11 -42.20 32.48
C GLY A 187 0.95 -41.28 31.86
N ALA A 188 0.73 -40.75 30.66
CA ALA A 188 1.64 -39.75 30.07
C ALA A 188 1.68 -38.46 30.90
N ASP A 189 2.88 -37.91 31.13
CA ASP A 189 3.06 -36.65 31.84
C ASP A 189 2.58 -35.46 30.99
N ILE A 190 1.46 -34.89 31.42
CA ILE A 190 0.76 -33.77 30.79
C ILE A 190 1.60 -32.48 30.69
N ASN A 191 2.63 -32.32 31.52
CA ASN A 191 3.44 -31.10 31.62
C ASN A 191 4.90 -31.30 31.23
N ARG A 192 5.28 -32.48 30.71
CA ARG A 192 6.67 -32.78 30.38
C ARG A 192 7.18 -31.82 29.30
N PRO A 193 8.25 -31.04 29.54
CA PRO A 193 8.77 -30.12 28.54
C PRO A 193 9.74 -30.82 27.59
N ASN A 194 9.76 -30.40 26.34
CA ASN A 194 10.79 -30.79 25.37
C ASN A 194 12.11 -30.02 25.59
N VAL A 195 13.10 -30.20 24.70
CA VAL A 195 14.40 -29.51 24.78
C VAL A 195 14.29 -27.98 24.75
N SER A 196 13.27 -27.40 24.12
CA SER A 196 13.02 -25.95 24.11
C SER A 196 12.17 -25.45 25.28
N GLY A 197 11.77 -26.32 26.21
CA GLY A 197 10.86 -25.98 27.31
C GLY A 197 9.37 -25.96 26.92
N ALA A 198 9.04 -26.35 25.69
CA ALA A 198 7.66 -26.39 25.21
C ALA A 198 6.93 -27.63 25.75
N THR A 199 5.72 -27.43 26.26
CA THR A 199 4.85 -28.48 26.83
C THR A 199 3.84 -29.01 25.79
N PRO A 200 3.11 -30.11 26.06
CA PRO A 200 2.03 -30.55 25.16
C PRO A 200 0.97 -29.48 24.90
N LEU A 201 0.64 -28.65 25.90
CA LEU A 201 -0.27 -27.50 25.74
C LEU A 201 0.29 -26.46 24.76
N TYR A 202 1.60 -26.21 24.78
CA TYR A 202 2.26 -25.33 23.81
C TYR A 202 2.05 -25.83 22.36
N PHE A 203 2.20 -27.13 22.11
CA PHE A 203 2.00 -27.70 20.76
C PHE A 203 0.55 -27.63 20.29
N ALA A 204 -0.41 -27.89 21.19
CA ALA A 204 -1.83 -27.71 20.90
C ALA A 204 -2.15 -26.26 20.51
N CYS A 205 -1.61 -25.29 21.26
CA CYS A 205 -1.84 -23.86 21.03
C CYS A 205 -1.15 -23.32 19.76
N SER A 206 0.08 -23.74 19.48
CA SER A 206 0.82 -23.35 18.27
C SER A 206 0.23 -23.84 16.95
N HIS A 207 -0.67 -24.84 17.01
CA HIS A 207 -1.34 -25.40 15.84
C HIS A 207 -2.86 -25.21 15.88
N GLY A 208 -3.38 -24.42 16.84
CA GLY A 208 -4.81 -24.08 16.92
C GLY A 208 -5.74 -25.24 17.28
N GLN A 209 -5.24 -26.25 17.99
CA GLN A 209 -5.94 -27.50 18.24
C GLN A 209 -6.88 -27.41 19.46
N ARG A 210 -8.01 -26.68 19.30
CA ARG A 210 -8.98 -26.35 20.37
C ARG A 210 -9.35 -27.54 21.26
N ASP A 211 -9.80 -28.65 20.67
CA ASP A 211 -10.26 -29.82 21.43
C ASP A 211 -9.14 -30.43 22.29
N THR A 212 -7.91 -30.48 21.77
CA THR A 212 -6.76 -31.02 22.52
C THR A 212 -6.34 -30.11 23.66
N ALA A 213 -6.31 -28.79 23.43
CA ALA A 213 -6.03 -27.80 24.47
C ALA A 213 -7.08 -27.86 25.59
N GLN A 214 -8.36 -28.02 25.23
CA GLN A 214 -9.44 -28.16 26.21
C GLN A 214 -9.26 -29.41 27.08
N ILE A 215 -8.96 -30.57 26.47
CA ILE A 215 -8.70 -31.82 27.22
C ILE A 215 -7.53 -31.65 28.17
N LEU A 216 -6.42 -31.07 27.70
CA LEU A 216 -5.23 -30.84 28.52
C LEU A 216 -5.53 -29.96 29.74
N LEU A 217 -6.22 -28.83 29.54
CA LEU A 217 -6.58 -27.92 30.62
C LEU A 217 -7.54 -28.56 31.63
N MET A 218 -8.56 -29.29 31.15
CA MET A 218 -9.47 -30.04 32.02
C MET A 218 -8.76 -31.13 32.85
N ARG A 219 -7.67 -31.70 32.32
CA ARG A 219 -6.83 -32.70 33.00
C ARG A 219 -5.70 -32.09 33.84
N GLY A 220 -5.68 -30.76 34.03
CA GLY A 220 -4.74 -30.08 34.92
C GLY A 220 -3.40 -29.70 34.30
N ALA A 221 -3.34 -29.52 32.98
CA ALA A 221 -2.16 -28.96 32.31
C ALA A 221 -1.86 -27.55 32.85
N LYS A 222 -0.59 -27.29 33.17
CA LYS A 222 -0.11 -26.00 33.65
C LYS A 222 0.10 -25.06 32.46
N TYR A 223 -0.32 -23.81 32.63
CA TYR A 223 0.00 -22.74 31.69
C TYR A 223 1.44 -22.27 31.92
N LEU A 224 2.37 -22.78 31.10
CA LEU A 224 3.81 -22.51 31.20
C LEU A 224 4.35 -21.95 29.87
N PRO A 225 5.24 -20.94 29.90
CA PRO A 225 5.97 -20.48 28.72
C PRO A 225 7.12 -21.43 28.37
N ASP A 226 7.62 -21.30 27.14
CA ASP A 226 8.86 -21.96 26.71
C ASP A 226 10.11 -21.27 27.31
N LYS A 227 11.32 -21.75 26.95
CA LYS A 227 12.58 -21.15 27.40
C LYS A 227 12.80 -19.71 26.92
N ASN A 228 12.12 -19.28 25.86
CA ASN A 228 12.19 -17.91 25.33
C ASN A 228 11.14 -16.99 25.96
N GLY A 229 10.28 -17.50 26.84
CA GLY A 229 9.19 -16.73 27.46
C GLY A 229 7.92 -16.67 26.62
N ILE A 230 7.84 -17.39 25.50
CA ILE A 230 6.66 -17.44 24.64
C ILE A 230 5.58 -18.29 25.32
N THR A 231 4.43 -17.68 25.57
CA THR A 231 3.31 -18.33 26.24
C THR A 231 2.40 -19.07 25.24
N PRO A 232 1.60 -20.06 25.70
CA PRO A 232 0.59 -20.68 24.84
C PRO A 232 -0.41 -19.68 24.24
N LEU A 233 -0.66 -18.55 24.92
CA LEU A 233 -1.54 -17.50 24.40
C LEU A 233 -0.90 -16.74 23.22
N ASP A 234 0.39 -16.41 23.32
CA ASP A 234 1.13 -15.73 22.25
C ASP A 234 1.05 -16.50 20.94
N LEU A 235 1.21 -17.83 21.01
CA LEU A 235 1.12 -18.73 19.86
C LEU A 235 -0.27 -18.72 19.22
N CYS A 236 -1.33 -18.80 20.05
CA CYS A 236 -2.70 -18.74 19.56
C CYS A 236 -2.99 -17.41 18.85
N VAL A 237 -2.50 -16.30 19.40
CA VAL A 237 -2.67 -14.96 18.82
C VAL A 237 -1.85 -14.80 17.53
N GLN A 238 -0.61 -15.28 17.50
CA GLN A 238 0.26 -15.23 16.31
C GLN A 238 -0.28 -16.07 15.14
N GLY A 239 -0.97 -17.17 15.46
CA GLY A 239 -1.61 -18.08 14.51
C GLY A 239 -3.06 -17.73 14.15
N GLY A 240 -3.68 -16.74 14.80
CA GLY A 240 -5.08 -16.36 14.55
C GLY A 240 -6.12 -17.34 15.11
N TYR A 241 -5.74 -18.19 16.07
CA TYR A 241 -6.56 -19.31 16.57
C TYR A 241 -7.58 -18.88 17.63
N GLY A 242 -8.61 -18.13 17.23
CA GLY A 242 -9.64 -17.56 18.12
C GLY A 242 -10.32 -18.59 19.03
N GLU A 243 -10.68 -19.74 18.47
CA GLU A 243 -11.28 -20.87 19.19
C GLU A 243 -10.40 -21.41 20.33
N THR A 244 -9.09 -21.47 20.13
CA THR A 244 -8.15 -21.95 21.15
C THR A 244 -7.86 -20.89 22.20
N CYS A 245 -7.80 -19.61 21.80
CA CYS A 245 -7.76 -18.47 22.73
C CYS A 245 -8.96 -18.48 23.67
N GLU A 246 -10.16 -18.75 23.17
CA GLU A 246 -11.37 -18.82 23.97
C GLU A 246 -11.25 -19.85 25.10
N VAL A 247 -10.82 -21.07 24.76
CA VAL A 247 -10.57 -22.15 25.72
C VAL A 247 -9.56 -21.72 26.80
N LEU A 248 -8.47 -21.06 26.41
CA LEU A 248 -7.48 -20.55 27.37
C LEU A 248 -8.08 -19.50 28.32
N ILE A 249 -8.90 -18.57 27.81
CA ILE A 249 -9.57 -17.52 28.61
C ILE A 249 -10.59 -18.12 29.56
N GLN A 250 -11.35 -19.14 29.13
CA GLN A 250 -12.34 -19.81 29.99
C GLN A 250 -11.68 -20.44 31.22
N HIS A 251 -10.51 -21.07 31.06
CA HIS A 251 -9.75 -21.66 32.17
C HIS A 251 -8.91 -20.63 32.95
N HIS A 252 -8.44 -19.57 32.29
CA HIS A 252 -7.62 -18.51 32.90
C HIS A 252 -8.18 -17.11 32.56
N PRO A 253 -9.20 -16.60 33.29
CA PRO A 253 -9.88 -15.35 32.95
C PRO A 253 -8.99 -14.10 32.88
N ARG A 254 -7.82 -14.12 33.56
CA ARG A 254 -6.84 -13.03 33.53
C ARG A 254 -6.21 -12.83 32.14
N LEU A 255 -6.17 -13.88 31.32
CA LEU A 255 -5.63 -13.83 29.96
C LEU A 255 -6.43 -12.91 29.05
N PHE A 256 -7.70 -12.65 29.35
CA PHE A 256 -8.51 -11.67 28.62
C PHE A 256 -7.82 -10.30 28.58
N GLN A 257 -7.34 -9.81 29.73
CA GLN A 257 -6.65 -8.52 29.78
C GLN A 257 -5.34 -8.57 29.00
N THR A 258 -4.61 -9.70 29.03
CA THR A 258 -3.38 -9.87 28.26
C THR A 258 -3.64 -9.74 26.75
N ILE A 259 -4.70 -10.35 26.22
CA ILE A 259 -5.07 -10.21 24.79
C ILE A 259 -5.38 -8.75 24.45
N ILE A 260 -6.10 -8.04 25.31
CA ILE A 260 -6.35 -6.62 25.09
C ILE A 260 -5.04 -5.83 25.10
N GLN A 261 -4.10 -6.12 26.02
CA GLN A 261 -2.81 -5.44 26.06
C GLN A 261 -1.94 -5.74 24.83
N MET A 262 -2.02 -6.95 24.26
CA MET A 262 -1.32 -7.34 23.03
C MET A 262 -1.69 -6.48 21.81
N THR A 263 -2.82 -5.76 21.83
CA THR A 263 -3.20 -4.81 20.77
C THR A 263 -2.23 -3.65 20.61
N GLN A 264 -1.46 -3.34 21.67
CA GLN A 264 -0.42 -2.30 21.67
C GLN A 264 0.92 -2.80 21.12
N ASN A 265 1.11 -4.12 20.97
CA ASN A 265 2.39 -4.68 20.53
C ASN A 265 2.52 -4.64 19.01
N GLU A 266 3.48 -3.86 18.50
CA GLU A 266 3.73 -3.67 17.07
C GLU A 266 4.22 -4.95 16.37
N ASP A 267 5.00 -5.80 17.05
CA ASP A 267 5.61 -7.00 16.47
C ASP A 267 4.58 -8.08 16.09
N LEU A 268 3.37 -8.01 16.66
CA LEU A 268 2.29 -8.92 16.33
C LEU A 268 1.60 -8.49 15.03
N ARG A 269 1.29 -9.45 14.15
CA ARG A 269 0.51 -9.18 12.93
C ARG A 269 -0.92 -8.75 13.28
N GLU A 270 -1.31 -7.53 12.89
CA GLU A 270 -2.62 -6.94 13.21
C GLU A 270 -3.79 -7.84 12.77
N ASN A 271 -3.70 -8.45 11.57
CA ASN A 271 -4.75 -9.31 11.01
C ASN A 271 -5.03 -10.55 11.87
N MET A 272 -3.99 -11.16 12.47
CA MET A 272 -4.15 -12.37 13.28
C MET A 272 -4.83 -12.06 14.61
N LEU A 273 -4.41 -10.98 15.26
CA LEU A 273 -5.05 -10.50 16.50
C LEU A 273 -6.49 -10.06 16.25
N ARG A 274 -6.74 -9.38 15.13
CA ARG A 274 -8.08 -8.99 14.69
C ARG A 274 -8.99 -10.22 14.54
N GLN A 275 -8.53 -11.26 13.84
CA GLN A 275 -9.29 -12.51 13.67
C GLN A 275 -9.63 -13.18 15.02
N VAL A 276 -8.71 -13.18 15.98
CA VAL A 276 -8.96 -13.70 17.34
C VAL A 276 -10.04 -12.87 18.04
N LEU A 277 -9.93 -11.54 18.04
CA LEU A 277 -10.89 -10.66 18.71
C LEU A 277 -12.27 -10.68 18.04
N GLU A 278 -12.34 -10.85 16.72
CA GLU A 278 -13.57 -11.06 15.97
C GLU A 278 -14.30 -12.32 16.45
N HIS A 279 -13.58 -13.44 16.52
CA HIS A 279 -14.15 -14.70 17.00
C HIS A 279 -14.65 -14.57 18.45
N LEU A 280 -13.84 -14.01 19.34
CA LEU A 280 -14.24 -13.78 20.74
C LEU A 280 -15.45 -12.84 20.87
N SER A 281 -15.60 -11.90 19.94
CA SER A 281 -16.73 -10.97 19.88
C SER A 281 -18.03 -11.63 19.41
N GLN A 282 -17.95 -12.67 18.60
CA GLN A 282 -19.13 -13.37 18.07
C GLN A 282 -19.78 -14.34 19.08
N GLN A 283 -19.11 -14.68 20.17
CA GLN A 283 -19.58 -15.68 21.14
C GLN A 283 -20.85 -15.24 21.88
N ASN A 284 -20.86 -14.01 22.43
CA ASN A 284 -22.03 -13.43 23.08
C ASN A 284 -21.94 -11.90 23.15
N GLU A 285 -23.10 -11.23 23.25
CA GLU A 285 -23.20 -9.76 23.26
C GLU A 285 -22.45 -9.12 24.45
N ASN A 286 -22.45 -9.76 25.61
CA ASN A 286 -21.74 -9.25 26.79
C ASN A 286 -20.22 -9.23 26.59
N GLN A 287 -19.67 -10.25 25.95
CA GLN A 287 -18.25 -10.37 25.64
C GLN A 287 -17.85 -9.39 24.54
N TYR A 288 -18.69 -9.21 23.52
CA TYR A 288 -18.54 -8.16 22.52
C TYR A 288 -18.45 -6.76 23.17
N LEU A 289 -19.42 -6.40 24.01
CA LEU A 289 -19.43 -5.11 24.71
C LEU A 289 -18.22 -4.95 25.63
N LYS A 290 -17.81 -6.03 26.32
CA LYS A 290 -16.63 -6.03 27.19
C LYS A 290 -15.33 -5.81 26.40
N ILE A 291 -15.14 -6.50 25.27
CA ILE A 291 -13.96 -6.32 24.40
C ILE A 291 -13.87 -4.88 23.92
N LEU A 292 -14.95 -4.36 23.34
CA LEU A 292 -14.96 -2.99 22.82
C LEU A 292 -14.72 -1.96 23.93
N THR A 293 -15.27 -2.16 25.14
CA THR A 293 -15.05 -1.26 26.29
C THR A 293 -13.59 -1.30 26.75
N SER A 294 -12.99 -2.49 26.84
CA SER A 294 -11.57 -2.61 27.20
C SER A 294 -10.64 -2.01 26.13
N LEU A 295 -10.98 -2.14 24.84
CA LEU A 295 -10.24 -1.49 23.76
C LEU A 295 -10.35 0.03 23.83
N SER A 296 -11.53 0.57 24.12
CA SER A 296 -11.73 2.02 24.25
C SER A 296 -10.97 2.58 25.46
N GLU A 297 -10.93 1.88 26.60
CA GLU A 297 -10.11 2.26 27.76
C GLU A 297 -8.61 2.30 27.46
N VAL A 298 -8.09 1.29 26.75
CA VAL A 298 -6.67 1.24 26.38
C VAL A 298 -6.33 2.30 25.33
N ALA A 299 -7.21 2.55 24.36
CA ALA A 299 -7.07 3.64 23.40
C ALA A 299 -7.04 5.00 24.11
N THR A 300 -7.96 5.25 25.05
CA THR A 300 -7.98 6.47 25.87
C THR A 300 -6.67 6.66 26.62
N THR A 301 -6.16 5.60 27.26
CA THR A 301 -4.89 5.64 27.99
C THR A 301 -3.70 5.99 27.09
N ASN A 302 -3.62 5.40 25.88
CA ASN A 302 -2.57 5.74 24.91
C ASN A 302 -2.74 7.17 24.36
N GLY A 303 -3.97 7.60 24.11
CA GLY A 303 -4.29 8.96 23.69
C GLY A 303 -3.85 10.00 24.71
N HIS A 304 -4.18 9.82 26.00
CA HIS A 304 -3.72 10.74 27.06
C HIS A 304 -2.20 10.74 27.22
N LYS A 305 -1.53 9.61 27.02
CA LYS A 305 -0.06 9.57 26.97
C LYS A 305 0.48 10.40 25.80
N LEU A 306 -0.16 10.41 24.63
CA LEU A 306 0.23 11.28 23.51
C LEU A 306 0.01 12.76 23.81
N LEU A 307 -1.07 13.11 24.53
CA LEU A 307 -1.31 14.47 25.01
C LEU A 307 -0.29 14.94 26.05
N SER A 308 0.45 14.01 26.68
CA SER A 308 1.59 14.31 27.56
C SER A 308 2.90 14.33 26.78
N LEU A 309 3.74 15.34 27.03
CA LEU A 309 5.07 15.46 26.41
C LEU A 309 6.09 14.45 26.93
N SER A 310 5.80 13.72 28.01
CA SER A 310 6.71 12.77 28.64
C SER A 310 6.78 11.38 27.97
N SER A 311 5.89 11.09 27.00
CA SER A 311 5.79 9.78 26.37
C SER A 311 6.60 9.67 25.08
N ASN A 312 6.95 8.46 24.65
CA ASN A 312 7.54 8.24 23.32
C ASN A 312 6.43 8.41 22.26
N TYR A 313 6.53 9.45 21.43
CA TYR A 313 5.52 9.77 20.40
C TYR A 313 5.29 8.61 19.44
N GLU A 314 6.35 8.06 18.84
CA GLU A 314 6.23 7.12 17.72
C GLU A 314 5.53 5.82 18.16
N ALA A 315 5.98 5.24 19.28
CA ALA A 315 5.40 4.02 19.83
C ALA A 315 3.95 4.23 20.29
N GLN A 316 3.64 5.35 20.94
CA GLN A 316 2.27 5.62 21.41
C GLN A 316 1.31 5.93 20.26
N MET A 317 1.78 6.60 19.21
CA MET A 317 1.02 6.89 18.00
C MET A 317 0.62 5.59 17.29
N LYS A 318 1.60 4.73 16.97
CA LYS A 318 1.37 3.46 16.28
C LYS A 318 0.44 2.57 17.09
N SER A 319 0.66 2.47 18.40
CA SER A 319 -0.20 1.78 19.36
C SER A 319 -1.64 2.31 19.33
N LEU A 320 -1.85 3.62 19.48
CA LEU A 320 -3.19 4.23 19.49
C LEU A 320 -3.94 3.95 18.18
N LEU A 321 -3.33 4.27 17.04
CA LEU A 321 -3.97 4.11 15.72
C LEU A 321 -4.30 2.64 15.45
N ARG A 322 -3.42 1.71 15.84
CA ARG A 322 -3.68 0.27 15.74
C ARG A 322 -4.87 -0.17 16.59
N ILE A 323 -4.94 0.25 17.86
CA ILE A 323 -6.06 -0.09 18.74
C ILE A 323 -7.38 0.46 18.18
N VAL A 324 -7.37 1.71 17.72
CA VAL A 324 -8.55 2.38 17.16
C VAL A 324 -8.99 1.70 15.86
N ARG A 325 -8.06 1.27 14.98
CA ARG A 325 -8.38 0.46 13.79
C ARG A 325 -9.11 -0.82 14.16
N ILE A 326 -8.58 -1.57 15.13
CA ILE A 326 -9.19 -2.83 15.61
C ILE A 326 -10.56 -2.55 16.23
N PHE A 327 -10.68 -1.54 17.08
CA PHE A 327 -11.95 -1.13 17.68
C PHE A 327 -13.00 -0.78 16.64
N CYS A 328 -12.69 0.10 15.68
CA CYS A 328 -13.60 0.52 14.62
C CYS A 328 -14.04 -0.65 13.74
N HIS A 329 -13.14 -1.59 13.47
CA HIS A 329 -13.45 -2.80 12.72
C HIS A 329 -14.45 -3.70 13.46
N LEU A 330 -14.16 -4.03 14.72
CA LEU A 330 -15.06 -4.85 15.54
C LEU A 330 -16.41 -4.17 15.76
N PHE A 331 -16.43 -2.84 15.95
CA PHE A 331 -17.64 -2.06 16.12
C PHE A 331 -18.57 -2.11 14.89
N ARG A 332 -18.03 -2.34 13.69
CA ARG A 332 -18.80 -2.51 12.44
C ARG A 332 -19.37 -3.92 12.28
N LEU A 333 -18.74 -4.95 12.86
CA LEU A 333 -19.11 -6.37 12.72
C LEU A 333 -20.30 -6.83 13.58
N CYS A 334 -21.17 -5.90 14.00
CA CYS A 334 -22.23 -6.14 14.98
C CYS A 334 -23.09 -7.39 14.68
N PRO A 335 -23.24 -8.34 15.63
CA PRO A 335 -24.10 -9.53 15.48
C PRO A 335 -25.60 -9.20 15.33
N SER A 336 -26.01 -8.04 15.81
CA SER A 336 -27.37 -7.50 15.71
C SER A 336 -27.42 -6.43 14.61
N THR A 337 -27.97 -6.79 13.45
CA THR A 337 -28.44 -5.81 12.46
C THR A 337 -29.48 -4.87 13.07
N PRO A 338 -29.60 -3.66 12.52
CA PRO A 338 -30.89 -3.35 11.92
C PRO A 338 -30.74 -2.89 10.47
N ASN A 339 -31.57 -3.51 9.62
CA ASN A 339 -31.82 -3.12 8.24
C ASN A 339 -32.63 -1.81 8.14
N ASN A 340 -32.42 -0.86 9.06
CA ASN A 340 -33.06 0.45 9.08
C ASN A 340 -32.16 1.43 9.83
N GLY A 341 -31.74 2.51 9.15
CA GLY A 341 -30.84 3.55 9.65
C GLY A 341 -31.36 4.44 10.78
N ASN A 342 -32.18 3.91 11.69
CA ASN A 342 -32.74 4.63 12.83
C ASN A 342 -31.99 4.40 14.16
N ASP A 343 -30.94 3.57 14.18
CA ASP A 343 -30.08 3.36 15.36
C ASP A 343 -28.79 4.21 15.32
N MET A 344 -28.72 5.16 14.37
CA MET A 344 -27.68 6.18 14.31
C MET A 344 -27.95 7.19 15.42
N GLY A 345 -27.40 6.93 16.60
CA GLY A 345 -27.55 7.74 17.81
C GLY A 345 -26.98 9.15 17.67
N TYR A 346 -27.71 10.03 16.97
CA TYR A 346 -27.55 11.49 17.03
C TYR A 346 -28.46 12.13 18.08
N ASN A 347 -29.43 11.37 18.62
CA ASN A 347 -30.34 11.83 19.68
C ASN A 347 -30.23 10.93 20.91
N GLY A 348 -29.42 11.34 21.90
CA GLY A 348 -29.63 11.15 23.36
C GLY A 348 -30.00 9.77 23.94
N ASN A 349 -30.14 8.71 23.14
CA ASN A 349 -30.62 7.41 23.56
C ASN A 349 -29.43 6.59 24.06
N LYS A 350 -29.46 6.31 25.37
CA LYS A 350 -28.46 5.50 26.09
C LYS A 350 -28.59 4.03 25.70
N THR A 351 -28.22 3.66 24.48
CA THR A 351 -28.07 2.25 24.09
C THR A 351 -26.79 1.68 24.71
N PRO A 352 -26.73 0.37 25.02
CA PRO A 352 -25.49 -0.28 25.48
C PRO A 352 -24.30 -0.01 24.55
N ARG A 353 -24.57 0.13 23.24
CA ARG A 353 -23.60 0.46 22.19
C ARG A 353 -22.94 1.83 22.37
N SER A 354 -23.69 2.86 22.79
CA SER A 354 -23.11 4.20 23.01
C SER A 354 -22.27 4.28 24.29
N GLN A 355 -22.49 3.37 25.24
CA GLN A 355 -21.71 3.33 26.48
C GLN A 355 -20.26 2.91 26.26
N VAL A 356 -20.01 2.08 25.25
CA VAL A 356 -18.66 1.59 24.92
C VAL A 356 -17.73 2.71 24.43
N CYS A 357 -18.28 3.77 23.84
CA CYS A 357 -17.52 4.93 23.40
C CYS A 357 -17.20 5.93 24.52
N LYS A 358 -17.82 5.80 25.72
CA LYS A 358 -17.62 6.76 26.83
C LYS A 358 -16.16 6.99 27.21
N PRO A 359 -15.28 5.97 27.30
CA PRO A 359 -13.87 6.22 27.58
C PRO A 359 -13.21 7.11 26.53
N LEU A 360 -13.56 6.94 25.25
CA LEU A 360 -13.03 7.75 24.15
C LEU A 360 -13.56 9.19 24.20
N GLU A 361 -14.81 9.39 24.62
CA GLU A 361 -15.38 10.74 24.81
C GLU A 361 -14.55 11.61 25.77
N LEU A 362 -13.98 11.01 26.82
CA LEU A 362 -13.07 11.74 27.73
C LEU A 362 -11.78 12.18 27.02
N LEU A 363 -11.25 11.35 26.12
CA LEU A 363 -10.08 11.71 25.31
C LEU A 363 -10.40 12.86 24.34
N TRP A 364 -11.58 12.83 23.70
CA TRP A 364 -12.01 13.87 22.76
C TRP A 364 -12.24 15.21 23.46
N HIS A 365 -12.78 15.21 24.68
CA HIS A 365 -12.87 16.42 25.50
C HIS A 365 -11.49 17.00 25.84
N SER A 366 -10.54 16.15 26.25
CA SER A 366 -9.16 16.61 26.50
C SER A 366 -8.53 17.18 25.23
N LEU A 367 -8.73 16.54 24.07
CA LEU A 367 -8.24 17.05 22.78
C LEU A 367 -8.80 18.44 22.46
N ASP A 368 -10.11 18.64 22.66
CA ASP A 368 -10.78 19.92 22.44
C ASP A 368 -10.21 21.04 23.33
N GLU A 369 -9.96 20.76 24.61
CA GLU A 369 -9.31 21.68 25.55
C GLU A 369 -7.89 22.05 25.11
N TRP A 370 -7.09 21.06 24.67
CA TRP A 370 -5.74 21.30 24.17
C TRP A 370 -5.72 22.21 22.93
N LEU A 371 -6.60 21.95 21.96
CA LEU A 371 -6.68 22.77 20.75
C LEU A 371 -7.20 24.19 21.07
N ALA A 372 -8.14 24.34 22.00
CA ALA A 372 -8.62 25.64 22.46
C ALA A 372 -7.51 26.45 23.14
N LEU A 373 -6.66 25.81 23.96
CA LEU A 373 -5.50 26.45 24.58
C LEU A 373 -4.48 26.92 23.54
N ILE A 374 -4.17 26.10 22.54
CA ILE A 374 -3.27 26.47 21.44
C ILE A 374 -3.85 27.63 20.64
N SER A 375 -5.15 27.59 20.34
CA SER A 375 -5.86 28.68 19.65
C SER A 375 -5.76 30.00 20.42
N ALA A 376 -6.05 29.98 21.73
CA ALA A 376 -5.94 31.16 22.59
C ALA A 376 -4.51 31.71 22.62
N GLU A 377 -3.51 30.84 22.61
CA GLU A 377 -2.11 31.25 22.61
C GLU A 377 -1.66 31.80 21.25
N LEU A 378 -2.06 31.20 20.13
CA LEU A 378 -1.81 31.73 18.78
C LEU A 378 -2.38 33.15 18.61
N VAL A 379 -3.53 33.43 19.21
CA VAL A 379 -4.14 34.77 19.22
C VAL A 379 -3.33 35.77 20.07
N LYS A 380 -2.75 35.33 21.19
CA LYS A 380 -1.81 36.15 22.00
C LYS A 380 -0.45 36.35 21.33
N ASN A 381 0.01 35.37 20.55
CA ASN A 381 1.35 35.31 19.97
C ASN A 381 1.59 36.21 18.73
N LYS A 382 0.73 37.21 18.50
CA LYS A 382 1.20 38.42 17.82
C LYS A 382 2.28 39.19 18.62
N ARG A 383 2.73 38.70 19.81
CA ARG A 383 3.70 39.40 20.67
C ARG A 383 4.83 38.64 21.42
N SER A 384 4.97 37.30 21.54
CA SER A 384 6.17 36.67 22.20
C SER A 384 6.14 35.12 22.30
N SER A 385 7.18 34.42 21.81
CA SER A 385 7.26 32.94 21.73
C SER A 385 7.77 32.19 22.97
N ALA A 386 8.00 32.86 24.11
CA ALA A 386 8.66 32.24 25.27
C ALA A 386 7.71 31.51 26.26
N ASP A 387 6.40 31.73 26.19
CA ASP A 387 5.47 31.34 27.27
C ASP A 387 4.94 29.88 27.18
N ILE A 388 5.07 29.24 26.02
CA ILE A 388 4.51 27.89 25.76
C ILE A 388 5.17 26.82 26.65
N THR A 389 6.49 26.89 26.83
CA THR A 389 7.25 25.96 27.66
C THR A 389 6.86 26.02 29.14
N SER A 390 6.44 27.20 29.62
CA SER A 390 6.06 27.42 31.03
C SER A 390 4.68 26.86 31.38
N LEU A 391 3.74 26.85 30.43
CA LEU A 391 2.40 26.27 30.56
C LEU A 391 2.46 24.74 30.57
N LEU A 392 3.31 24.16 29.70
CA LEU A 392 3.50 22.72 29.59
C LEU A 392 4.22 22.10 30.81
N LEU A 393 5.08 22.86 31.48
CA LEU A 393 5.79 22.42 32.69
C LEU A 393 4.98 22.60 34.00
N LYS A 394 3.89 23.39 33.99
CA LYS A 394 3.13 23.73 35.21
C LYS A 394 2.16 22.65 35.73
N GLN A 395 2.07 21.48 35.08
CA GLN A 395 1.26 20.34 35.57
C GLN A 395 2.07 19.24 36.27
N ARG A 396 3.17 19.57 36.96
CA ARG A 396 3.63 18.73 38.08
C ARG A 396 2.68 18.98 39.27
N GLY A 397 1.80 18.02 39.55
CA GLY A 397 0.91 18.07 40.72
C GLY A 397 1.70 18.14 42.04
N PRO A 398 1.18 18.82 43.08
CA PRO A 398 1.84 18.89 44.37
C PRO A 398 1.35 17.74 45.27
N ASP A 399 2.24 16.82 45.67
CA ASP A 399 1.97 15.98 46.84
C ASP A 399 3.26 15.57 47.59
N GLN A 400 3.41 16.25 48.73
CA GLN A 400 3.95 15.85 50.04
C GLN A 400 5.47 15.80 50.37
N PRO A 401 5.83 16.09 51.66
CA PRO A 401 6.94 16.99 52.01
C PRO A 401 8.10 16.35 52.81
N ASP A 402 9.14 17.17 52.98
CA ASP A 402 10.29 17.08 53.89
C ASP A 402 11.29 15.93 53.77
N GLY A 403 12.50 16.30 53.34
CA GLY A 403 13.73 15.53 53.46
C GLY A 403 14.93 16.29 52.88
N THR A 404 15.49 17.21 53.69
CA THR A 404 16.88 17.76 53.70
C THR A 404 17.67 17.94 52.38
N PRO A 405 18.29 19.12 52.15
CA PRO A 405 19.12 19.35 50.97
C PRO A 405 20.46 18.63 51.12
N MET A 406 20.75 17.66 50.23
CA MET A 406 22.07 17.04 50.14
C MET A 406 22.75 17.34 48.81
N HIS A 407 23.81 18.15 48.95
CA HIS A 407 25.00 18.27 48.12
C HIS A 407 25.13 17.32 46.91
N ILE A 408 25.18 17.91 45.72
CA ILE A 408 25.77 17.29 44.53
C ILE A 408 27.28 17.19 44.78
N PHE A 409 27.73 15.99 45.16
CA PHE A 409 29.15 15.65 45.20
C PHE A 409 29.66 15.44 43.78
N HIS A 410 30.69 16.22 43.43
CA HIS A 410 31.68 15.90 42.42
C HIS A 410 32.24 14.48 42.68
N VAL A 411 32.21 13.60 41.67
CA VAL A 411 33.10 12.44 41.60
C VAL A 411 33.72 12.39 40.21
N ALA A 412 35.05 12.54 40.22
CA ALA A 412 35.95 12.45 39.08
C ALA A 412 36.03 11.02 38.52
N PRO A 413 36.48 10.84 37.26
CA PRO A 413 36.58 9.54 36.62
C PRO A 413 37.85 8.80 37.07
N SER A 414 37.73 7.52 37.38
CA SER A 414 38.87 6.64 37.63
C SER A 414 39.41 6.04 36.32
N GLU A 415 40.66 6.36 36.02
CA GLU A 415 41.47 5.73 34.98
C GLU A 415 41.97 4.33 35.40
N LYS A 416 42.09 3.41 34.42
CA LYS A 416 43.37 2.86 33.90
C LYS A 416 43.22 1.43 33.34
N SER A 417 43.48 1.26 32.04
CA SER A 417 44.52 0.32 31.57
C SER A 417 44.99 0.69 30.14
N ARG A 418 46.17 1.31 30.05
CA ARG A 418 47.41 0.80 29.41
C ARG A 418 47.55 1.01 27.89
N ALA A 419 48.22 2.13 27.59
CA ALA A 419 49.28 2.38 26.61
C ALA A 419 49.63 1.33 25.54
N PHE A 420 49.70 1.78 24.27
CA PHE A 420 50.91 1.72 23.44
C PHE A 420 50.90 2.90 22.44
N SER A 421 52.10 3.43 22.18
CA SER A 421 52.45 4.67 21.50
C SER A 421 52.85 4.49 20.03
N ALA A 422 52.99 5.63 19.33
CA ALA A 422 53.70 5.92 18.07
C ALA A 422 52.82 5.89 16.79
N ASP A 423 52.91 6.79 15.82
CA ASP A 423 53.51 8.14 15.67
C ASP A 423 53.06 8.67 14.28
N VAL A 424 53.12 9.99 14.09
CA VAL A 424 53.18 10.79 12.83
C VAL A 424 52.06 10.71 11.77
N GLY A 425 51.53 11.90 11.43
CA GLY A 425 50.88 12.20 10.14
C GLY A 425 50.21 13.58 10.08
N GLU A 426 51.00 14.63 9.88
CA GLU A 426 50.61 16.05 9.76
C GLU A 426 49.48 16.32 8.73
N SER A 427 48.63 17.32 9.01
CA SER A 427 48.48 18.46 8.08
C SER A 427 47.87 19.68 8.78
N ARG A 428 48.40 20.83 8.38
CA ARG A 428 48.33 22.14 9.02
C ARG A 428 46.99 22.85 8.83
N LEU A 429 46.66 23.60 9.88
CA LEU A 429 45.75 24.73 9.91
C LEU A 429 46.16 25.81 8.89
N TYR A 430 45.17 26.34 8.17
CA TYR A 430 45.07 27.78 7.92
C TYR A 430 43.70 28.26 8.37
N GLU A 431 43.71 29.45 8.94
CA GLU A 431 42.76 30.02 9.86
C GLU A 431 42.11 31.26 9.20
N VAL A 432 40.89 31.56 9.64
CA VAL A 432 40.17 32.85 9.59
C VAL A 432 39.47 33.30 8.31
N GLY A 433 38.16 33.42 8.45
CA GLY A 433 37.24 34.19 7.61
C GLY A 433 35.82 34.20 8.18
N SER A 434 35.68 34.48 9.47
CA SER A 434 34.39 34.60 10.16
C SER A 434 33.58 35.80 9.68
N THR A 435 32.35 35.56 9.22
CA THR A 435 31.11 36.30 9.59
C THR A 435 29.93 35.62 8.90
N HIS A 436 29.10 34.89 9.65
CA HIS A 436 27.68 35.21 9.77
C HIS A 436 27.03 34.40 10.90
N GLU A 437 26.27 35.15 11.70
CA GLU A 437 25.79 34.87 13.04
C GLU A 437 24.82 33.69 13.18
N ALA A 438 24.92 33.08 14.35
CA ALA A 438 24.07 32.04 14.90
C ALA A 438 22.60 32.45 15.06
N TYR A 439 21.70 31.61 14.55
CA TYR A 439 20.33 31.45 15.05
C TYR A 439 19.86 30.02 14.75
N ALA A 440 20.24 29.06 15.60
CA ALA A 440 19.67 27.72 15.64
C ALA A 440 19.53 27.27 17.10
N ASP A 441 18.54 26.41 17.34
CA ASP A 441 18.16 25.76 18.60
C ASP A 441 17.24 26.51 19.57
N CYS A 442 16.02 26.76 19.09
CA CYS A 442 14.81 26.54 19.89
C CYS A 442 13.80 25.80 18.99
N GLN A 443 13.83 24.47 19.00
CA GLN A 443 12.85 23.64 18.27
C GLN A 443 11.44 24.03 18.72
N ASP A 444 10.63 24.49 17.76
CA ASP A 444 9.28 25.01 17.97
C ASP A 444 8.39 23.99 18.69
N VAL A 445 8.06 24.26 19.95
CA VAL A 445 7.26 23.39 20.84
C VAL A 445 5.90 23.04 20.22
N ILE A 446 5.37 23.93 19.37
CA ILE A 446 4.15 23.71 18.60
C ILE A 446 4.34 22.59 17.59
N SER A 447 5.50 22.47 16.93
CA SER A 447 5.80 21.39 15.97
C SER A 447 5.84 20.02 16.63
N VAL A 448 6.50 19.91 17.80
CA VAL A 448 6.56 18.65 18.59
C VAL A 448 5.16 18.24 19.09
N THR A 449 4.33 19.22 19.46
CA THR A 449 2.97 18.98 19.96
C THR A 449 1.99 18.69 18.81
N ALA A 450 2.20 19.28 17.63
CA ALA A 450 1.36 19.13 16.45
C ALA A 450 1.29 17.67 16.00
N ASN A 451 2.41 16.97 15.90
CA ASN A 451 2.44 15.56 15.49
C ASN A 451 1.66 14.65 16.47
N ARG A 452 1.82 14.88 17.77
CA ARG A 452 1.10 14.14 18.83
C ARG A 452 -0.40 14.37 18.77
N LEU A 453 -0.82 15.63 18.67
CA LEU A 453 -2.24 15.99 18.57
C LEU A 453 -2.84 15.48 17.26
N SER A 454 -2.09 15.50 16.17
CA SER A 454 -2.55 15.03 14.86
C SER A 454 -2.88 13.54 14.87
N ALA A 455 -2.08 12.71 15.55
CA ALA A 455 -2.40 11.30 15.75
C ALA A 455 -3.72 11.09 16.54
N VAL A 456 -3.98 11.91 17.56
CA VAL A 456 -5.23 11.85 18.34
C VAL A 456 -6.42 12.36 17.52
N ILE A 457 -6.24 13.39 16.69
CA ILE A 457 -7.26 13.88 15.74
C ILE A 457 -7.58 12.81 14.70
N GLN A 458 -6.58 12.11 14.17
CA GLN A 458 -6.77 11.00 13.24
C GLN A 458 -7.56 9.85 13.90
N ALA A 459 -7.22 9.49 15.15
CA ALA A 459 -8.00 8.53 15.92
C ALA A 459 -9.47 8.98 16.11
N PHE A 460 -9.70 10.27 16.39
CA PHE A 460 -11.05 10.84 16.50
C PHE A 460 -11.82 10.75 15.17
N TYR A 461 -11.18 11.09 14.05
CA TYR A 461 -11.73 10.93 12.71
C TYR A 461 -12.20 9.50 12.47
N MET A 462 -11.32 8.51 12.71
CA MET A 462 -11.62 7.10 12.51
C MET A 462 -12.83 6.62 13.33
N CYS A 463 -12.93 7.05 14.60
CA CYS A 463 -14.06 6.73 15.47
C CYS A 463 -15.37 7.40 15.00
N CYS A 464 -15.32 8.64 14.52
CA CYS A 464 -16.49 9.29 13.94
C CYS A 464 -16.93 8.61 12.63
N SER A 465 -15.99 8.30 11.74
CA SER A 465 -16.24 7.66 10.45
C SER A 465 -16.68 6.20 10.59
N CYS A 466 -16.34 5.50 11.67
CA CYS A 466 -16.85 4.14 11.90
C CYS A 466 -18.34 4.10 12.26
N GLN A 467 -18.91 5.24 12.68
CA GLN A 467 -20.32 5.42 13.00
C GLN A 467 -21.14 5.91 11.80
N MET A 468 -20.50 6.22 10.67
CA MET A 468 -21.15 6.70 9.44
C MET A 468 -21.21 5.60 8.37
N PRO A 469 -22.14 5.67 7.40
CA PRO A 469 -22.11 4.85 6.21
C PRO A 469 -20.81 5.07 5.42
N GLN A 470 -20.39 4.09 4.61
CA GLN A 470 -19.19 4.21 3.79
C GLN A 470 -19.27 5.45 2.88
N GLY A 471 -18.20 6.26 2.87
CA GLY A 471 -18.11 7.47 2.04
C GLY A 471 -18.76 8.73 2.62
N MET A 472 -19.40 8.66 3.81
CA MET A 472 -19.92 9.84 4.49
C MET A 472 -19.03 10.29 5.64
N THR A 473 -18.66 11.57 5.65
CA THR A 473 -17.99 12.21 6.79
C THR A 473 -19.00 12.54 7.89
N SER A 474 -18.58 12.40 9.14
CA SER A 474 -19.44 12.70 10.29
C SER A 474 -19.65 14.21 10.45
N PRO A 475 -20.91 14.69 10.55
CA PRO A 475 -21.20 16.09 10.88
C PRO A 475 -20.49 16.58 12.15
N ARG A 476 -20.33 15.69 13.14
CA ARG A 476 -19.65 15.99 14.40
C ARG A 476 -18.17 16.29 14.18
N PHE A 477 -17.53 15.54 13.29
CA PHE A 477 -16.12 15.76 12.95
C PHE A 477 -15.93 17.01 12.11
N ILE A 478 -16.85 17.30 11.18
CA ILE A 478 -16.84 18.54 10.39
C ILE A 478 -16.96 19.76 11.32
N GLU A 479 -17.89 19.74 12.28
CA GLU A 479 -18.03 20.81 13.28
C GLU A 479 -16.75 21.00 14.10
N PHE A 480 -16.10 19.91 14.52
CA PHE A 480 -14.82 19.94 15.21
C PHE A 480 -13.71 20.59 14.38
N VAL A 481 -13.55 20.20 13.11
CA VAL A 481 -12.56 20.79 12.19
C VAL A 481 -12.86 22.27 11.95
N CYS A 482 -14.14 22.64 11.81
CA CYS A 482 -14.56 24.02 11.65
C CYS A 482 -14.26 24.88 12.87
N LYS A 483 -14.41 24.33 14.08
CA LYS A 483 -14.12 25.02 15.35
C LYS A 483 -12.63 25.30 15.54
N HIS A 484 -11.76 24.41 15.08
CA HIS A 484 -10.30 24.48 15.29
C HIS A 484 -9.51 24.79 14.01
N ASP A 485 -10.17 25.37 13.00
CA ASP A 485 -9.63 25.57 11.65
C ASP A 485 -8.26 26.27 11.63
N ASN A 486 -8.09 27.34 12.41
CA ASN A 486 -6.86 28.13 12.49
C ASN A 486 -5.69 27.32 13.07
N VAL A 487 -5.96 26.47 14.06
CA VAL A 487 -4.93 25.63 14.69
C VAL A 487 -4.48 24.55 13.72
N LEU A 488 -5.42 23.92 13.01
CA LEU A 488 -5.13 22.89 12.01
C LEU A 488 -4.33 23.46 10.84
N LYS A 489 -4.70 24.65 10.33
CA LYS A 489 -3.92 25.36 9.30
C LYS A 489 -2.50 25.67 9.79
N CYS A 490 -2.35 26.07 11.05
CA CYS A 490 -1.04 26.32 11.66
C CYS A 490 -0.19 25.04 11.73
N PHE A 491 -0.78 23.91 12.11
CA PHE A 491 -0.06 22.62 12.15
C PHE A 491 0.46 22.22 10.77
N VAL A 492 -0.39 22.30 9.76
CA VAL A 492 -0.01 21.92 8.40
C VAL A 492 1.03 22.89 7.83
N ASN A 493 0.88 24.20 8.02
CA ASN A 493 1.87 25.17 7.53
C ASN A 493 3.25 24.97 8.17
N ARG A 494 3.32 24.53 9.43
CA ARG A 494 4.58 24.28 10.15
C ARG A 494 5.17 22.91 9.87
N ASN A 495 4.34 21.91 9.62
CA ASN A 495 4.75 20.57 9.20
C ASN A 495 3.86 20.09 8.04
N PRO A 496 4.27 20.38 6.79
CA PRO A 496 3.52 20.05 5.57
C PRO A 496 3.13 18.54 5.48
N LYS A 497 4.01 17.65 5.95
CA LYS A 497 3.82 16.18 5.92
C LYS A 497 2.61 15.67 6.73
N ILE A 498 2.12 16.46 7.70
CA ILE A 498 0.94 16.09 8.52
C ILE A 498 -0.30 15.82 7.65
N ILE A 499 -0.46 16.50 6.50
CA ILE A 499 -1.57 16.24 5.57
C ILE A 499 -1.63 14.76 5.20
N PHE A 500 -0.48 14.19 4.83
CA PHE A 500 -0.41 12.82 4.31
C PHE A 500 -0.36 11.79 5.44
N ASP A 501 0.35 12.10 6.54
CA ASP A 501 0.53 11.16 7.66
C ASP A 501 -0.74 11.01 8.53
N HIS A 502 -1.45 12.12 8.79
CA HIS A 502 -2.52 12.16 9.79
C HIS A 502 -3.82 12.78 9.30
N PHE A 503 -3.75 13.79 8.43
CA PHE A 503 -4.90 14.59 7.99
C PHE A 503 -5.41 14.21 6.60
N HIS A 504 -5.27 12.93 6.20
CA HIS A 504 -5.83 12.41 4.95
C HIS A 504 -7.36 12.67 4.84
N PHE A 505 -8.06 12.79 5.98
CA PHE A 505 -9.47 13.18 6.04
C PHE A 505 -9.78 14.54 5.40
N LEU A 506 -8.82 15.47 5.36
CA LEU A 506 -8.97 16.75 4.65
C LEU A 506 -9.07 16.53 3.14
N LEU A 507 -8.46 15.44 2.65
CA LEU A 507 -8.41 15.09 1.24
C LEU A 507 -9.59 14.20 0.82
N GLU A 508 -10.18 13.46 1.76
CA GLU A 508 -11.35 12.61 1.53
C GLU A 508 -12.67 13.39 1.53
N CYS A 509 -12.71 14.57 2.16
CA CYS A 509 -13.93 15.34 2.37
C CYS A 509 -13.95 16.62 1.52
N PRO A 510 -14.81 16.74 0.48
CA PRO A 510 -14.84 17.93 -0.40
C PRO A 510 -15.06 19.26 0.33
N GLU A 511 -15.90 19.25 1.37
CA GLU A 511 -16.23 20.43 2.18
C GLU A 511 -14.99 20.95 2.93
N LEU A 512 -14.19 20.05 3.48
CA LEU A 512 -12.94 20.39 4.17
C LEU A 512 -11.83 20.69 3.18
N MET A 513 -11.71 19.92 2.09
CA MET A 513 -10.73 20.11 1.03
C MET A 513 -10.72 21.56 0.53
N SER A 514 -11.89 22.12 0.21
CA SER A 514 -12.01 23.51 -0.26
C SER A 514 -11.42 24.54 0.70
N ARG A 515 -11.54 24.32 2.01
CA ARG A 515 -11.03 25.22 3.07
C ARG A 515 -9.50 25.14 3.24
N PHE A 516 -8.90 24.01 2.90
CA PHE A 516 -7.46 23.74 3.05
C PHE A 516 -6.71 23.70 1.71
N MET A 517 -7.40 23.89 0.57
CA MET A 517 -6.84 23.73 -0.78
C MET A 517 -5.56 24.53 -1.01
N HIS A 518 -5.49 25.78 -0.53
CA HIS A 518 -4.28 26.60 -0.64
C HIS A 518 -3.05 25.98 0.04
N ILE A 519 -3.24 25.36 1.20
CA ILE A 519 -2.15 24.70 1.95
C ILE A 519 -1.78 23.38 1.30
N ILE A 520 -2.78 22.66 0.79
CA ILE A 520 -2.60 21.39 0.08
C ILE A 520 -1.80 21.62 -1.21
N LYS A 521 -2.13 22.64 -2.01
CA LYS A 521 -1.38 22.98 -3.23
C LYS A 521 0.04 23.51 -2.93
N ALA A 522 0.26 24.11 -1.76
CA ALA A 522 1.59 24.51 -1.32
C ALA A 522 2.50 23.33 -0.93
N GLN A 523 1.98 22.10 -0.88
CA GLN A 523 2.79 20.91 -0.63
C GLN A 523 3.66 20.55 -1.85
N PRO A 524 4.85 19.96 -1.65
CA PRO A 524 5.69 19.49 -2.75
C PRO A 524 4.91 18.62 -3.74
N PHE A 525 5.13 18.85 -5.04
CA PHE A 525 4.43 18.15 -6.11
C PHE A 525 4.62 16.62 -6.01
N LYS A 526 5.85 16.17 -5.73
CA LYS A 526 6.18 14.76 -5.55
C LYS A 526 5.37 14.07 -4.45
N ASP A 527 5.27 14.68 -3.27
CA ASP A 527 4.54 14.09 -2.13
C ASP A 527 3.04 13.95 -2.45
N ARG A 528 2.47 14.97 -3.14
CA ARG A 528 1.08 14.90 -3.63
C ARG A 528 0.88 13.82 -4.68
N CYS A 529 1.83 13.60 -5.58
CA CYS A 529 1.78 12.53 -6.57
C CYS A 529 1.78 11.15 -5.92
N GLU A 530 2.68 10.93 -4.95
CA GLU A 530 2.75 9.66 -4.21
C GLU A 530 1.41 9.38 -3.51
N TRP A 531 0.88 10.36 -2.77
CA TRP A 531 -0.40 10.25 -2.10
C TRP A 531 -1.57 10.01 -3.08
N PHE A 532 -1.61 10.73 -4.21
CA PHE A 532 -2.61 10.56 -5.27
C PHE A 532 -2.65 9.10 -5.73
N TYR A 533 -1.51 8.48 -5.99
CA TYR A 533 -1.46 7.10 -6.44
C TYR A 533 -1.76 6.08 -5.36
N GLU A 534 -1.34 6.31 -4.10
CA GLU A 534 -1.72 5.44 -2.98
C GLU A 534 -3.24 5.40 -2.80
N HIS A 535 -3.91 6.54 -2.93
CA HIS A 535 -5.36 6.65 -2.74
C HIS A 535 -6.15 6.20 -3.95
N LEU A 536 -5.62 6.38 -5.16
CA LEU A 536 -6.22 5.86 -6.39
C LEU A 536 -6.34 4.32 -6.37
N HIS A 537 -5.40 3.63 -5.71
CA HIS A 537 -5.36 2.17 -5.58
C HIS A 537 -5.88 1.66 -4.23
N SER A 538 -6.35 2.53 -3.35
CA SER A 538 -6.81 2.15 -2.00
C SER A 538 -7.91 1.07 -2.07
N GLY A 539 -7.61 -0.11 -1.51
CA GLY A 539 -8.50 -1.28 -1.53
C GLY A 539 -8.21 -2.33 -2.62
N GLN A 540 -7.16 -2.18 -3.42
CA GLN A 540 -6.69 -3.21 -4.36
C GLN A 540 -5.26 -3.68 -4.00
N PRO A 541 -4.96 -4.98 -4.13
CA PRO A 541 -3.58 -5.48 -3.94
C PRO A 541 -2.66 -4.83 -4.98
N ASP A 542 -1.40 -4.56 -4.61
CA ASP A 542 -0.37 -3.98 -5.48
C ASP A 542 -0.48 -4.54 -6.90
N SER A 543 -0.97 -3.68 -7.79
CA SER A 543 -1.23 -4.00 -9.17
C SER A 543 -0.02 -3.55 -9.97
N ASP A 544 1.01 -4.38 -10.03
CA ASP A 544 1.98 -4.29 -11.11
C ASP A 544 1.20 -4.32 -12.43
N MET A 545 1.48 -3.38 -13.35
CA MET A 545 0.78 -3.20 -14.65
C MET A 545 0.54 -4.52 -15.41
N VAL A 546 1.31 -5.57 -15.11
CA VAL A 546 1.09 -6.94 -15.55
C VAL A 546 1.50 -7.92 -14.43
N HIS A 547 0.56 -8.64 -13.80
CA HIS A 547 0.65 -10.11 -13.58
C HIS A 547 -0.53 -10.73 -12.80
N ARG A 548 -1.40 -11.45 -13.51
CA ARG A 548 -1.97 -12.78 -13.19
C ARG A 548 -2.72 -13.32 -14.42
N PRO A 549 -2.96 -14.65 -14.54
CA PRO A 549 -3.37 -15.27 -15.81
C PRO A 549 -4.65 -14.64 -16.32
N ILE A 550 -4.51 -13.89 -17.42
CA ILE A 550 -5.60 -13.15 -18.05
C ILE A 550 -6.38 -14.20 -18.83
N ASN A 551 -7.66 -14.40 -18.47
CA ASN A 551 -8.55 -15.16 -19.33
C ASN A 551 -8.51 -14.54 -20.73
N GLU A 552 -8.48 -15.34 -21.81
CA GLU A 552 -8.35 -14.80 -23.18
C GLU A 552 -9.38 -13.70 -23.51
N ASN A 553 -10.55 -13.74 -22.85
CA ASN A 553 -11.63 -12.77 -22.99
C ASN A 553 -11.30 -11.36 -22.46
N ASP A 554 -10.24 -11.19 -21.67
CA ASP A 554 -9.84 -9.91 -21.06
C ASP A 554 -8.69 -9.24 -21.84
N ILE A 555 -8.27 -9.80 -22.97
CA ILE A 555 -7.24 -9.25 -23.85
C ILE A 555 -7.88 -8.26 -24.85
N LEU A 556 -7.33 -7.05 -24.94
CA LEU A 556 -7.73 -6.05 -25.93
C LEU A 556 -7.04 -6.38 -27.27
N LEU A 557 -7.80 -6.98 -28.18
CA LEU A 557 -7.35 -7.27 -29.56
C LEU A 557 -7.52 -6.04 -30.44
N VAL A 558 -6.41 -5.50 -30.95
CA VAL A 558 -6.38 -4.22 -31.69
C VAL A 558 -5.74 -4.41 -33.07
N HIS A 559 -6.29 -3.77 -34.10
CA HIS A 559 -5.72 -3.74 -35.45
C HIS A 559 -4.77 -2.55 -35.63
N ARG A 560 -3.55 -2.76 -36.14
CA ARG A 560 -2.59 -1.66 -36.40
C ARG A 560 -3.10 -0.67 -37.45
N ASP A 561 -3.70 -1.16 -38.53
CA ASP A 561 -4.18 -0.33 -39.65
C ASP A 561 -5.34 0.61 -39.27
N SER A 562 -6.02 0.34 -38.16
CA SER A 562 -7.15 1.12 -37.66
C SER A 562 -7.10 1.31 -36.15
N ILE A 563 -5.88 1.51 -35.61
CA ILE A 563 -5.59 1.44 -34.18
C ILE A 563 -6.51 2.33 -33.34
N PHE A 564 -6.79 3.56 -33.78
CA PHE A 564 -7.65 4.49 -33.06
C PHE A 564 -9.10 3.98 -32.94
N ARG A 565 -9.71 3.61 -34.07
CA ARG A 565 -11.09 3.10 -34.11
C ARG A 565 -11.23 1.75 -33.42
N SER A 566 -10.30 0.82 -33.71
CA SER A 566 -10.28 -0.51 -33.12
C SER A 566 -10.12 -0.44 -31.59
N SER A 567 -9.24 0.42 -31.09
CA SER A 567 -9.07 0.65 -29.65
C SER A 567 -10.31 1.28 -29.03
N CYS A 568 -10.94 2.26 -29.71
CA CYS A 568 -12.17 2.89 -29.25
C CYS A 568 -13.30 1.88 -29.05
N GLU A 569 -13.50 0.96 -29.99
CA GLU A 569 -14.53 -0.08 -29.87
C GLU A 569 -14.27 -1.06 -28.73
N VAL A 570 -13.02 -1.50 -28.58
CA VAL A 570 -12.64 -2.54 -27.60
C VAL A 570 -12.63 -1.98 -26.19
N VAL A 571 -12.07 -0.78 -25.97
CA VAL A 571 -12.04 -0.11 -24.65
C VAL A 571 -13.45 0.27 -24.21
N SER A 572 -14.32 0.74 -25.12
CA SER A 572 -15.70 1.10 -24.78
C SER A 572 -16.55 -0.10 -24.34
N LYS A 573 -16.23 -1.31 -24.81
CA LYS A 573 -16.93 -2.56 -24.46
C LYS A 573 -16.33 -3.25 -23.23
N ALA A 574 -15.11 -2.91 -22.84
CA ALA A 574 -14.38 -3.56 -21.76
C ALA A 574 -14.90 -3.16 -20.37
N ASN A 575 -14.70 -4.05 -19.39
CA ASN A 575 -15.06 -3.76 -18.00
C ASN A 575 -14.04 -2.81 -17.36
N CYS A 576 -14.49 -1.62 -16.96
CA CYS A 576 -13.65 -0.59 -16.36
C CYS A 576 -12.91 -1.05 -15.10
N ALA A 577 -13.53 -1.89 -14.26
CA ALA A 577 -12.91 -2.40 -13.04
C ALA A 577 -11.71 -3.32 -13.35
N LYS A 578 -11.79 -4.08 -14.46
CA LYS A 578 -10.68 -4.92 -14.92
C LYS A 578 -9.56 -4.09 -15.54
N LEU A 579 -9.91 -3.09 -16.35
CA LEU A 579 -8.92 -2.18 -16.93
C LEU A 579 -8.14 -1.40 -15.87
N LYS A 580 -8.74 -1.11 -14.70
CA LYS A 580 -8.04 -0.53 -13.54
C LYS A 580 -7.02 -1.48 -12.90
N GLN A 581 -7.28 -2.79 -12.93
CA GLN A 581 -6.40 -3.83 -12.37
C GLN A 581 -5.23 -4.21 -13.27
N GLY A 582 -5.32 -3.94 -14.57
CA GLY A 582 -4.27 -4.31 -15.51
C GLY A 582 -4.74 -4.23 -16.94
N ILE A 583 -3.80 -3.98 -17.85
CA ILE A 583 -4.07 -3.85 -19.28
C ILE A 583 -3.27 -4.92 -20.02
N ALA A 584 -3.94 -5.67 -20.89
CA ALA A 584 -3.29 -6.54 -21.85
C ALA A 584 -3.79 -6.23 -23.25
N VAL A 585 -2.85 -5.82 -24.10
CA VAL A 585 -3.09 -5.52 -25.52
C VAL A 585 -2.39 -6.58 -26.36
N ARG A 586 -3.05 -6.99 -27.45
CA ARG A 586 -2.46 -7.83 -28.50
C ARG A 586 -2.82 -7.24 -29.85
N PHE A 587 -1.81 -7.03 -30.70
CA PHE A 587 -2.05 -6.65 -32.08
C PHE A 587 -2.49 -7.85 -32.92
N HIS A 588 -3.48 -7.64 -33.78
CA HIS A 588 -4.02 -8.70 -34.61
C HIS A 588 -2.95 -9.27 -35.55
N GLY A 589 -2.68 -10.58 -35.44
CA GLY A 589 -1.65 -11.27 -36.23
C GLY A 589 -0.25 -11.29 -35.62
N GLU A 590 -0.07 -10.74 -34.41
CA GLU A 590 1.20 -10.73 -33.69
C GLU A 590 1.13 -11.62 -32.44
N GLU A 591 2.21 -12.36 -32.16
CA GLU A 591 2.34 -13.21 -30.95
C GLU A 591 2.85 -12.42 -29.72
N GLY A 592 3.32 -11.18 -29.92
CA GLY A 592 3.87 -10.34 -28.86
C GLY A 592 2.82 -9.92 -27.83
N MET A 593 3.10 -10.17 -26.55
CA MET A 593 2.34 -9.65 -25.41
C MET A 593 3.29 -9.24 -24.30
N GLY A 594 2.95 -8.17 -23.58
CA GLY A 594 3.71 -7.70 -22.41
C GLY A 594 3.68 -6.19 -22.24
N GLN A 595 4.41 -5.69 -21.24
CA GLN A 595 4.43 -4.26 -20.89
C GLN A 595 4.92 -3.37 -22.04
N GLY A 596 5.88 -3.83 -22.84
CA GLY A 596 6.37 -3.10 -24.01
C GLY A 596 5.27 -2.81 -25.05
N VAL A 597 4.39 -3.79 -25.30
CA VAL A 597 3.27 -3.66 -26.24
C VAL A 597 2.22 -2.68 -25.71
N VAL A 598 1.97 -2.68 -24.39
CA VAL A 598 1.05 -1.72 -23.76
C VAL A 598 1.61 -0.30 -23.84
N ARG A 599 2.91 -0.10 -23.60
CA ARG A 599 3.58 1.21 -23.77
C ARG A 599 3.47 1.69 -25.21
N GLU A 600 3.83 0.83 -26.16
CA GLU A 600 3.71 1.13 -27.59
C GLU A 600 2.27 1.52 -27.97
N TRP A 601 1.28 0.80 -27.45
CA TRP A 601 -0.13 1.10 -27.70
C TRP A 601 -0.53 2.50 -27.20
N PHE A 602 -0.11 2.89 -26.00
CA PHE A 602 -0.33 4.25 -25.49
C PHE A 602 0.41 5.31 -26.29
N ASP A 603 1.65 5.04 -26.71
CA ASP A 603 2.47 5.98 -27.50
C ASP A 603 1.85 6.23 -28.88
N ILE A 604 1.38 5.18 -29.57
CA ILE A 604 0.71 5.33 -30.86
C ILE A 604 -0.62 6.07 -30.68
N LEU A 605 -1.44 5.67 -29.70
CA LEU A 605 -2.71 6.34 -29.43
C LEU A 605 -2.53 7.82 -29.06
N SER A 606 -1.43 8.17 -28.38
CA SER A 606 -1.13 9.56 -28.05
C SER A 606 -1.05 10.43 -29.30
N ASN A 607 -0.39 9.94 -30.35
CA ASN A 607 -0.30 10.65 -31.62
C ASN A 607 -1.63 10.60 -32.42
N GLU A 608 -2.36 9.49 -32.36
CA GLU A 608 -3.63 9.35 -33.08
C GLU A 608 -4.75 10.25 -32.50
N ILE A 609 -4.77 10.49 -31.18
CA ILE A 609 -5.78 11.36 -30.54
C ILE A 609 -5.73 12.79 -31.12
N VAL A 610 -4.52 13.29 -31.41
CA VAL A 610 -4.29 14.63 -31.96
C VAL A 610 -4.12 14.63 -33.48
N ASN A 611 -4.39 13.51 -34.16
CA ASN A 611 -4.28 13.42 -35.61
C ASN A 611 -5.32 14.35 -36.27
N PRO A 612 -4.89 15.30 -37.14
CA PRO A 612 -5.78 16.24 -37.83
C PRO A 612 -6.91 15.57 -38.61
N ASP A 613 -6.70 14.34 -39.11
CA ASP A 613 -7.68 13.60 -39.91
C ASP A 613 -8.99 13.29 -39.16
N TYR A 614 -8.94 13.16 -37.83
CA TYR A 614 -10.16 12.95 -37.02
C TYR A 614 -10.87 14.25 -36.65
N ALA A 615 -10.23 15.40 -36.90
CA ALA A 615 -10.72 16.74 -36.58
C ALA A 615 -11.11 16.96 -35.10
N LEU A 616 -10.57 16.16 -34.17
CA LEU A 616 -10.90 16.25 -32.74
C LEU A 616 -10.17 17.41 -32.06
N PHE A 617 -8.86 17.48 -32.22
CA PHE A 617 -8.02 18.54 -31.67
C PHE A 617 -7.39 19.35 -32.79
N THR A 618 -7.14 20.63 -32.53
CA THR A 618 -6.38 21.53 -33.39
C THR A 618 -5.13 21.99 -32.67
N GLN A 619 -4.06 22.22 -33.43
CA GLN A 619 -2.82 22.78 -32.90
C GLN A 619 -3.02 24.26 -32.58
N SER A 620 -2.48 24.68 -31.45
CA SER A 620 -2.54 26.06 -30.95
C SER A 620 -1.53 26.96 -31.65
N ALA A 621 -1.63 28.28 -31.41
CA ALA A 621 -0.75 29.24 -32.06
C ALA A 621 0.71 29.01 -31.68
N ASP A 622 1.03 28.51 -30.48
CA ASP A 622 2.39 28.20 -30.04
C ASP A 622 3.08 27.05 -30.82
N GLY A 623 2.35 26.32 -31.68
CA GLY A 623 2.90 25.25 -32.51
C GLY A 623 3.28 23.99 -31.75
N THR A 624 3.02 23.88 -30.46
CA THR A 624 3.40 22.70 -29.65
C THR A 624 2.25 22.09 -28.85
N THR A 625 1.25 22.89 -28.52
CA THR A 625 0.09 22.45 -27.73
C THR A 625 -1.15 22.24 -28.59
N PHE A 626 -2.11 21.49 -28.04
CA PHE A 626 -3.37 21.13 -28.70
C PHE A 626 -4.58 21.57 -27.89
N GLN A 627 -5.66 21.92 -28.58
CA GLN A 627 -6.95 22.29 -27.98
C GLN A 627 -8.11 21.59 -28.70
N PRO A 628 -9.26 21.38 -28.05
CA PRO A 628 -10.43 20.82 -28.72
C PRO A 628 -10.86 21.68 -29.91
N ASN A 629 -11.13 21.03 -31.03
CA ASN A 629 -11.62 21.69 -32.22
C ASN A 629 -13.10 22.06 -32.05
N SER A 630 -13.43 23.35 -32.17
CA SER A 630 -14.81 23.85 -32.18
C SER A 630 -15.63 23.24 -33.31
N ASN A 631 -14.99 22.93 -34.45
CA ASN A 631 -15.60 22.33 -35.63
C ASN A 631 -15.51 20.79 -35.66
N SER A 632 -15.23 20.14 -34.52
CA SER A 632 -15.10 18.68 -34.44
C SER A 632 -16.35 17.91 -34.85
N SER A 633 -17.52 18.53 -34.77
CA SER A 633 -18.82 18.01 -35.21
C SER A 633 -18.91 17.69 -36.71
N VAL A 634 -17.93 18.13 -37.53
CA VAL A 634 -17.73 17.62 -38.89
C VAL A 634 -17.58 16.09 -38.89
N ASN A 635 -17.02 15.53 -37.82
CA ASN A 635 -17.03 14.11 -37.54
C ASN A 635 -18.27 13.74 -36.69
N PRO A 636 -19.25 12.97 -37.21
CA PRO A 636 -20.47 12.64 -36.48
C PRO A 636 -20.23 11.91 -35.15
N ASP A 637 -19.13 11.16 -35.04
CA ASP A 637 -18.76 10.41 -33.84
C ASP A 637 -17.84 11.18 -32.89
N HIS A 638 -17.63 12.48 -33.11
CA HIS A 638 -16.64 13.26 -32.34
C HIS A 638 -16.81 13.17 -30.82
N LEU A 639 -18.04 13.22 -30.30
CA LEU A 639 -18.27 13.12 -28.85
C LEU A 639 -17.87 11.75 -28.29
N ASN A 640 -18.11 10.67 -29.04
CA ASN A 640 -17.67 9.33 -28.63
C ASN A 640 -16.14 9.26 -28.61
N TYR A 641 -15.48 9.86 -29.60
CA TYR A 641 -14.01 9.91 -29.63
C TYR A 641 -13.40 10.83 -28.57
N PHE A 642 -14.03 11.95 -28.21
CA PHE A 642 -13.60 12.75 -27.05
C PHE A 642 -13.71 11.96 -25.76
N ARG A 643 -14.81 11.22 -25.57
CA ARG A 643 -14.96 10.32 -24.44
C ARG A 643 -13.89 9.25 -24.42
N PHE A 644 -13.59 8.63 -25.56
CA PHE A 644 -12.52 7.66 -25.68
C PHE A 644 -11.13 8.26 -25.38
N ALA A 645 -10.83 9.45 -25.90
CA ALA A 645 -9.59 10.17 -25.57
C ALA A 645 -9.48 10.39 -24.06
N GLY A 646 -10.56 10.83 -23.41
CA GLY A 646 -10.62 10.96 -21.96
C GLY A 646 -10.37 9.63 -21.23
N GLN A 647 -10.93 8.52 -21.71
CA GLN A 647 -10.67 7.19 -21.17
C GLN A 647 -9.21 6.78 -21.28
N ILE A 648 -8.57 7.01 -22.43
CA ILE A 648 -7.16 6.68 -22.65
C ILE A 648 -6.26 7.49 -21.73
N LEU A 649 -6.48 8.80 -21.59
CA LEU A 649 -5.68 9.62 -20.69
C LEU A 649 -5.92 9.26 -19.21
N GLY A 650 -7.17 8.97 -18.83
CA GLY A 650 -7.48 8.49 -17.48
C GLY A 650 -6.86 7.13 -17.17
N LEU A 651 -6.82 6.22 -18.15
CA LEU A 651 -6.15 4.92 -18.04
C LEU A 651 -4.63 5.06 -17.94
N ALA A 652 -4.04 5.90 -18.80
CA ALA A 652 -2.61 6.17 -18.78
C ALA A 652 -2.21 6.70 -17.40
N LEU A 653 -2.97 7.69 -16.90
CA LEU A 653 -2.74 8.25 -15.58
C LEU A 653 -2.89 7.18 -14.48
N ASN A 654 -3.94 6.36 -14.51
CA ASN A 654 -4.16 5.29 -13.52
C ASN A 654 -2.99 4.32 -13.42
N HIS A 655 -2.38 3.96 -14.56
CA HIS A 655 -1.26 3.02 -14.64
C HIS A 655 0.13 3.65 -14.58
N ARG A 656 0.23 4.95 -14.26
CA ARG A 656 1.50 5.71 -14.29
C ARG A 656 2.20 5.66 -15.66
N GLN A 657 1.43 5.52 -16.73
CA GLN A 657 1.93 5.57 -18.09
C GLN A 657 1.94 7.02 -18.58
N LEU A 658 3.11 7.49 -19.01
CA LEU A 658 3.25 8.82 -19.59
C LEU A 658 2.67 8.83 -21.01
N VAL A 659 2.04 9.94 -21.38
CA VAL A 659 1.52 10.20 -22.72
C VAL A 659 2.29 11.34 -23.35
N ASN A 660 2.59 11.21 -24.65
CA ASN A 660 3.29 12.24 -25.40
C ASN A 660 2.29 13.19 -26.08
N ILE A 661 1.47 13.86 -25.27
CA ILE A 661 0.48 14.85 -25.73
C ILE A 661 0.50 16.05 -24.80
N TYR A 662 0.61 17.25 -25.37
CA TYR A 662 0.63 18.51 -24.63
C TYR A 662 -0.60 19.32 -25.02
N PHE A 663 -1.47 19.63 -24.06
CA PHE A 663 -2.64 20.45 -24.31
C PHE A 663 -2.40 21.90 -23.94
N THR A 664 -3.30 22.78 -24.38
CA THR A 664 -3.30 24.16 -23.90
C THR A 664 -3.59 24.24 -22.41
N ARG A 665 -3.01 25.25 -21.77
CA ARG A 665 -3.28 25.59 -20.37
C ARG A 665 -4.78 25.69 -20.06
N SER A 666 -5.56 26.30 -20.96
CA SER A 666 -7.02 26.37 -20.83
C SER A 666 -7.68 25.01 -20.72
N PHE A 667 -7.22 24.02 -21.50
CA PHE A 667 -7.83 22.69 -21.49
C PHE A 667 -7.51 21.94 -20.19
N TYR A 668 -6.28 22.06 -19.66
CA TYR A 668 -5.97 21.55 -18.32
C TYR A 668 -6.82 22.21 -17.23
N LYS A 669 -7.08 23.52 -17.32
CA LYS A 669 -8.01 24.22 -16.43
C LYS A 669 -9.43 23.65 -16.53
N HIS A 670 -9.93 23.33 -17.73
CA HIS A 670 -11.22 22.67 -17.90
C HIS A 670 -11.26 21.29 -17.23
N ILE A 671 -10.19 20.50 -17.32
CA ILE A 671 -10.09 19.19 -16.64
C ILE A 671 -10.16 19.33 -15.12
N LEU A 672 -9.55 20.38 -14.57
CA LEU A 672 -9.54 20.66 -13.13
C LEU A 672 -10.81 21.38 -12.64
N GLY A 673 -11.65 21.87 -13.55
CA GLY A 673 -12.80 22.72 -13.21
C GLY A 673 -12.42 24.14 -12.78
N ILE A 674 -11.25 24.63 -13.21
CA ILE A 674 -10.74 25.98 -12.95
C ILE A 674 -11.28 26.93 -14.04
N PRO A 675 -11.76 28.14 -13.69
CA PRO A 675 -12.21 29.11 -14.68
C PRO A 675 -11.04 29.63 -15.53
N VAL A 676 -11.27 29.73 -16.84
CA VAL A 676 -10.32 30.32 -17.80
C VAL A 676 -10.31 31.85 -17.72
N ASN A 677 -9.18 32.46 -18.08
CA ASN A 677 -8.98 33.91 -18.08
C ASN A 677 -8.54 34.42 -19.46
N TYR A 678 -8.50 35.74 -19.64
CA TYR A 678 -8.19 36.35 -20.95
C TYR A 678 -6.75 36.07 -21.42
N GLN A 679 -5.82 35.77 -20.51
CA GLN A 679 -4.44 35.42 -20.86
C GLN A 679 -4.38 34.05 -21.53
N ASP A 680 -5.30 33.15 -21.19
CA ASP A 680 -5.42 31.84 -21.83
C ASP A 680 -5.89 31.96 -23.30
N VAL A 681 -6.53 33.08 -23.68
CA VAL A 681 -6.91 33.32 -25.09
C VAL A 681 -5.68 33.53 -25.96
N ALA A 682 -4.60 34.09 -25.40
CA ALA A 682 -3.40 34.40 -26.16
C ALA A 682 -2.65 33.16 -26.67
N SER A 683 -2.86 31.97 -26.09
CA SER A 683 -2.30 30.72 -26.63
C SER A 683 -3.02 30.24 -27.89
N ILE A 684 -4.28 30.65 -28.08
CA ILE A 684 -5.09 30.31 -29.25
C ILE A 684 -4.99 31.40 -30.31
N ASP A 685 -5.21 32.64 -29.90
CA ASP A 685 -5.21 33.83 -30.75
C ASP A 685 -4.44 34.95 -30.05
N PRO A 686 -3.13 35.06 -30.30
CA PRO A 686 -2.27 36.07 -29.68
C PRO A 686 -2.68 37.51 -30.01
N GLU A 687 -3.24 37.77 -31.20
CA GLU A 687 -3.67 39.11 -31.59
C GLU A 687 -4.94 39.51 -30.86
N TYR A 688 -5.91 38.61 -30.80
CA TYR A 688 -7.14 38.84 -30.07
C TYR A 688 -6.90 38.98 -28.56
N GLY A 689 -6.02 38.17 -27.98
CA GLY A 689 -5.59 38.29 -26.59
C GLY A 689 -4.98 39.67 -26.28
N LYS A 690 -4.15 40.21 -27.18
CA LYS A 690 -3.61 41.58 -27.07
C LYS A 690 -4.70 42.64 -27.12
N ASN A 691 -5.71 42.47 -27.98
CA ASN A 691 -6.83 43.40 -28.07
C ASN A 691 -7.65 43.40 -26.78
N LEU A 692 -7.92 42.23 -26.19
CA LEU A 692 -8.60 42.12 -24.89
C LEU A 692 -7.80 42.77 -23.76
N GLN A 693 -6.49 42.53 -23.71
CA GLN A 693 -5.58 43.20 -22.76
C GLN A 693 -5.62 44.72 -22.94
N TRP A 694 -5.58 45.19 -24.18
CA TRP A 694 -5.60 46.61 -24.49
C TRP A 694 -6.90 47.28 -24.01
N ILE A 695 -8.05 46.61 -24.17
CA ILE A 695 -9.35 47.09 -23.64
C ILE A 695 -9.28 47.22 -22.11
N LEU A 696 -8.65 46.27 -21.40
CA LEU A 696 -8.50 46.34 -19.95
C LEU A 696 -7.58 47.48 -19.51
N ASP A 697 -6.47 47.69 -20.22
CA ASP A 697 -5.43 48.65 -19.82
C ASP A 697 -5.75 50.11 -20.20
N ASN A 698 -6.58 50.34 -21.22
CA ASN A 698 -6.85 51.68 -21.77
C ASN A 698 -8.27 52.16 -21.44
N ASP A 699 -8.47 53.47 -21.46
CA ASP A 699 -9.80 54.08 -21.37
C ASP A 699 -10.50 53.96 -22.73
N ILE A 700 -11.68 53.34 -22.74
CA ILE A 700 -12.46 53.09 -23.98
C ILE A 700 -13.47 54.19 -24.30
N SER A 701 -13.61 55.21 -23.46
CA SER A 701 -14.70 56.21 -23.53
C SER A 701 -14.67 57.09 -24.79
N ASP A 702 -13.47 57.42 -25.30
CA ASP A 702 -13.29 58.39 -26.40
C ASP A 702 -12.99 57.74 -27.77
N LEU A 703 -13.03 56.40 -27.86
CA LEU A 703 -12.56 55.67 -29.04
C LEU A 703 -13.61 55.45 -30.13
N GLY A 704 -14.89 55.79 -29.87
CA GLY A 704 -15.97 55.59 -30.84
C GLY A 704 -16.20 54.12 -31.23
N LEU A 705 -15.71 53.17 -30.42
CA LEU A 705 -15.93 51.74 -30.60
C LEU A 705 -17.36 51.43 -30.13
N GLU A 706 -18.30 51.24 -31.05
CA GLU A 706 -19.67 50.79 -30.74
C GLU A 706 -19.69 49.29 -30.36
N LEU A 707 -18.88 48.90 -29.36
CA LEU A 707 -18.85 47.53 -28.85
C LEU A 707 -20.12 47.26 -28.05
N THR A 708 -20.80 46.17 -28.38
CA THR A 708 -21.94 45.64 -27.63
C THR A 708 -21.58 44.33 -26.95
N PHE A 709 -22.41 43.85 -26.02
CA PHE A 709 -22.28 42.50 -25.44
C PHE A 709 -22.76 41.39 -26.41
N SER A 710 -22.40 41.51 -27.69
CA SER A 710 -22.58 40.51 -28.72
C SER A 710 -21.28 40.34 -29.51
N VAL A 711 -21.00 39.12 -29.98
CA VAL A 711 -19.79 38.80 -30.74
C VAL A 711 -20.16 37.96 -31.94
N GLU A 712 -19.59 38.29 -33.11
CA GLU A 712 -19.69 37.44 -34.29
C GLU A 712 -18.75 36.23 -34.16
N THR A 713 -19.32 35.03 -34.27
CA THR A 713 -18.58 33.77 -34.23
C THR A 713 -18.85 32.95 -35.47
N ASP A 714 -17.79 32.34 -36.01
CA ASP A 714 -17.89 31.40 -37.11
C ASP A 714 -18.46 30.07 -36.60
N VAL A 715 -19.65 29.71 -37.08
CA VAL A 715 -20.32 28.44 -36.84
C VAL A 715 -20.45 27.72 -38.18
N PHE A 716 -19.52 26.79 -38.47
CA PHE A 716 -19.45 26.01 -39.72
C PHE A 716 -19.31 26.83 -41.02
N GLY A 717 -18.54 27.91 -41.00
CA GLY A 717 -18.35 28.81 -42.13
C GLY A 717 -19.42 29.89 -42.28
N ALA A 718 -20.37 29.97 -41.35
CA ALA A 718 -21.37 31.03 -41.27
C ALA A 718 -21.11 31.92 -40.05
N MET A 719 -20.97 33.23 -40.28
CA MET A 719 -20.81 34.21 -39.21
C MET A 719 -22.18 34.46 -38.55
N GLU A 720 -22.32 34.07 -37.29
CA GLU A 720 -23.51 34.30 -36.47
C GLU A 720 -23.21 35.27 -35.33
N GLU A 721 -24.15 36.20 -35.07
CA GLU A 721 -24.04 37.13 -33.95
C GLU A 721 -24.59 36.49 -32.67
N MET A 722 -23.70 36.25 -31.70
CA MET A 722 -24.02 35.56 -30.44
C MET A 722 -24.05 36.57 -29.27
N PRO A 723 -25.18 36.73 -28.56
CA PRO A 723 -25.24 37.57 -27.37
C PRO A 723 -24.49 36.92 -26.20
N LEU A 724 -23.61 37.68 -25.54
CA LEU A 724 -22.83 37.22 -24.38
C LEU A 724 -23.70 37.05 -23.13
N LYS A 725 -24.71 37.93 -22.99
CA LYS A 725 -25.71 37.95 -21.91
C LYS A 725 -27.10 38.32 -22.45
N PRO A 726 -28.19 38.10 -21.70
CA PRO A 726 -29.54 38.42 -22.16
C PRO A 726 -29.67 39.88 -22.62
N GLY A 727 -30.12 40.10 -23.86
CA GLY A 727 -30.20 41.44 -24.46
C GLY A 727 -28.86 42.06 -24.88
N GLY A 728 -27.78 41.26 -24.96
CA GLY A 728 -26.41 41.73 -25.16
C GLY A 728 -26.18 42.64 -26.37
N ALA A 729 -26.90 42.43 -27.48
CA ALA A 729 -26.83 43.28 -28.67
C ALA A 729 -27.28 44.73 -28.44
N SER A 730 -28.06 45.00 -27.37
CA SER A 730 -28.49 46.35 -27.00
C SER A 730 -27.65 46.98 -25.88
N ILE A 731 -26.67 46.26 -25.33
CA ILE A 731 -25.89 46.71 -24.17
C ILE A 731 -24.50 47.13 -24.65
N LEU A 732 -24.19 48.43 -24.53
CA LEU A 732 -22.87 48.96 -24.87
C LEU A 732 -21.81 48.61 -23.83
N VAL A 733 -20.58 48.38 -24.30
CA VAL A 733 -19.40 48.22 -23.46
C VAL A 733 -18.92 49.60 -23.01
N THR A 734 -18.82 49.79 -21.70
CA THR A 734 -18.41 51.02 -21.03
C THR A 734 -17.22 50.75 -20.13
N GLN A 735 -16.58 51.82 -19.64
CA GLN A 735 -15.43 51.69 -18.74
C GLN A 735 -15.74 50.88 -17.46
N GLU A 736 -16.99 50.91 -16.97
CA GLU A 736 -17.42 50.18 -15.77
C GLU A 736 -17.67 48.69 -16.02
N ASN A 737 -18.05 48.30 -17.25
CA ASN A 737 -18.45 46.93 -17.57
C ASN A 737 -17.46 46.19 -18.49
N LYS A 738 -16.37 46.85 -18.92
CA LYS A 738 -15.37 46.27 -19.83
C LYS A 738 -14.72 44.99 -19.29
N ALA A 739 -14.54 44.87 -17.97
CA ALA A 739 -14.01 43.65 -17.35
C ALA A 739 -14.98 42.47 -17.48
N GLU A 740 -16.29 42.72 -17.28
CA GLU A 740 -17.35 41.73 -17.49
C GLU A 740 -17.43 41.30 -18.96
N TYR A 741 -17.32 42.27 -19.89
CA TYR A 741 -17.27 41.99 -21.32
C TYR A 741 -16.12 41.04 -21.67
N VAL A 742 -14.88 41.38 -21.27
CA VAL A 742 -13.69 40.55 -21.53
C VAL A 742 -13.84 39.14 -20.94
N GLN A 743 -14.39 39.02 -19.73
CA GLN A 743 -14.65 37.73 -19.11
C GLN A 743 -15.64 36.88 -19.90
N LEU A 744 -16.79 37.45 -20.30
CA LEU A 744 -17.83 36.71 -21.04
C LEU A 744 -17.37 36.33 -22.46
N VAL A 745 -16.61 37.21 -23.13
CA VAL A 745 -16.00 36.91 -24.43
C VAL A 745 -15.02 35.76 -24.31
N THR A 746 -14.19 35.78 -23.26
CA THR A 746 -13.23 34.70 -22.95
C THR A 746 -13.97 33.38 -22.74
N GLU A 747 -15.02 33.37 -21.91
CA GLU A 747 -15.81 32.17 -21.63
C GLU A 747 -16.50 31.62 -22.89
N LEU A 748 -17.04 32.51 -23.74
CA LEU A 748 -17.66 32.12 -25.00
C LEU A 748 -16.66 31.40 -25.91
N ARG A 749 -15.49 32.03 -26.15
CA ARG A 749 -14.46 31.54 -27.09
C ARG A 749 -13.77 30.28 -26.60
N MET A 750 -13.45 30.20 -25.30
CA MET A 750 -12.64 29.12 -24.74
C MET A 750 -13.47 27.95 -24.22
N THR A 751 -14.74 28.17 -23.85
CA THR A 751 -15.53 27.16 -23.12
C THR A 751 -16.84 26.84 -23.83
N ARG A 752 -17.69 27.83 -24.11
CA ARG A 752 -19.06 27.57 -24.62
C ARG A 752 -19.06 26.86 -25.97
N ALA A 753 -18.16 27.23 -26.88
CA ALA A 753 -18.07 26.63 -28.22
C ALA A 753 -17.66 25.14 -28.22
N ILE A 754 -16.96 24.69 -27.17
CA ILE A 754 -16.42 23.32 -27.05
C ILE A 754 -16.99 22.56 -25.85
N GLN A 755 -18.05 23.07 -25.21
CA GLN A 755 -18.60 22.50 -23.98
C GLN A 755 -19.05 21.03 -24.13
N PRO A 756 -19.74 20.62 -25.21
CA PRO A 756 -20.09 19.21 -25.42
C PRO A 756 -18.86 18.29 -25.48
N GLN A 757 -17.79 18.74 -26.13
CA GLN A 757 -16.52 18.03 -26.29
C GLN A 757 -15.81 17.86 -24.95
N ILE A 758 -15.71 18.95 -24.17
CA ILE A 758 -15.15 18.92 -22.81
C ILE A 758 -15.95 17.94 -21.95
N ASN A 759 -17.28 18.04 -21.94
CA ASN A 759 -18.12 17.16 -21.13
C ASN A 759 -17.94 15.69 -21.50
N ALA A 760 -17.86 15.37 -22.78
CA ALA A 760 -17.61 14.01 -23.25
C ALA A 760 -16.23 13.50 -22.80
N PHE A 761 -15.18 14.33 -22.93
CA PHE A 761 -13.84 14.01 -22.47
C PHE A 761 -13.79 13.73 -20.96
N LEU A 762 -14.37 14.63 -20.14
CA LEU A 762 -14.42 14.47 -18.68
C LEU A 762 -15.20 13.23 -18.25
N GLN A 763 -16.29 12.90 -18.95
CA GLN A 763 -17.01 11.65 -18.72
C GLN A 763 -16.12 10.42 -18.91
N GLY A 764 -15.23 10.43 -19.90
CA GLY A 764 -14.26 9.35 -20.11
C GLY A 764 -13.14 9.34 -19.07
N PHE A 765 -12.56 10.50 -18.80
CA PHE A 765 -11.44 10.67 -17.86
C PHE A 765 -11.82 10.26 -16.43
N HIS A 766 -12.98 10.70 -15.96
CA HIS A 766 -13.44 10.44 -14.60
C HIS A 766 -13.99 9.03 -14.36
N MET A 767 -14.08 8.18 -15.40
CA MET A 767 -14.30 6.73 -15.18
C MET A 767 -13.11 6.10 -14.46
N PHE A 768 -11.91 6.64 -14.68
CA PHE A 768 -10.67 6.13 -14.10
C PHE A 768 -10.20 7.00 -12.93
N ILE A 769 -10.28 8.32 -13.07
CA ILE A 769 -9.68 9.27 -12.13
C ILE A 769 -10.77 10.10 -11.42
N PRO A 770 -10.95 9.93 -10.09
CA PRO A 770 -11.93 10.71 -9.34
C PRO A 770 -11.70 12.24 -9.44
N PRO A 771 -12.74 13.06 -9.69
CA PRO A 771 -12.61 14.51 -9.75
C PRO A 771 -11.98 15.14 -8.49
N SER A 772 -12.29 14.60 -7.31
CA SER A 772 -11.76 15.10 -6.04
C SER A 772 -10.25 14.89 -5.89
N LEU A 773 -9.70 13.83 -6.49
CA LEU A 773 -8.27 13.53 -6.42
C LEU A 773 -7.47 14.38 -7.41
N ILE A 774 -7.98 14.62 -8.61
CA ILE A 774 -7.24 15.40 -9.62
C ILE A 774 -7.15 16.90 -9.26
N GLN A 775 -8.10 17.41 -8.48
CA GLN A 775 -8.12 18.81 -8.00
C GLN A 775 -6.96 19.17 -7.04
N LEU A 776 -6.20 18.17 -6.58
CA LEU A 776 -4.98 18.39 -5.79
C LEU A 776 -3.90 19.13 -6.59
N PHE A 777 -3.97 19.09 -7.92
CA PHE A 777 -2.98 19.65 -8.82
C PHE A 777 -3.50 20.96 -9.44
N ASP A 778 -2.58 21.83 -9.85
CA ASP A 778 -2.87 22.92 -10.77
C ASP A 778 -2.69 22.50 -12.24
N GLU A 779 -2.94 23.42 -13.15
CA GLU A 779 -2.90 23.14 -14.59
C GLU A 779 -1.51 22.77 -15.12
N TYR A 780 -0.43 23.28 -14.51
CA TYR A 780 0.94 22.95 -14.90
C TYR A 780 1.33 21.58 -14.38
N GLU A 781 0.96 21.30 -13.14
CA GLU A 781 1.19 20.01 -12.50
C GLU A 781 0.41 18.88 -13.16
N LEU A 782 -0.80 19.15 -13.64
CA LEU A 782 -1.58 18.17 -14.41
C LEU A 782 -0.89 17.81 -15.73
N GLU A 783 -0.25 18.77 -16.40
CA GLU A 783 0.57 18.49 -17.59
C GLU A 783 1.72 17.54 -17.25
N LEU A 784 2.44 17.82 -16.15
CA LEU A 784 3.57 16.98 -15.68
C LEU A 784 3.12 15.59 -15.22
N LEU A 785 1.94 15.49 -14.62
CA LEU A 785 1.37 14.23 -14.16
C LEU A 785 1.04 13.30 -15.34
N LEU A 786 0.65 13.87 -16.50
CA LEU A 786 0.34 13.12 -17.72
C LEU A 786 1.57 12.86 -18.60
N SER A 787 2.44 13.85 -18.75
CA SER A 787 3.54 13.84 -19.74
C SER A 787 4.89 13.49 -19.13
N GLY A 788 5.00 13.56 -17.79
CA GLY A 788 6.23 13.35 -17.05
C GLY A 788 7.02 14.63 -16.85
N MET A 789 7.92 14.60 -15.87
CA MET A 789 8.87 15.68 -15.60
C MET A 789 10.09 15.55 -16.54
N PRO A 790 10.32 16.50 -17.45
CA PRO A 790 11.45 16.43 -18.36
C PRO A 790 12.76 16.77 -17.64
N GLU A 791 13.86 16.17 -18.10
CA GLU A 791 15.21 16.60 -17.71
C GLU A 791 15.63 17.79 -18.58
N ILE A 792 16.05 18.87 -17.94
CA ILE A 792 16.43 20.12 -18.61
C ILE A 792 17.94 20.30 -18.49
N ASP A 793 18.63 20.24 -19.63
CA ASP A 793 20.02 20.65 -19.71
C ASP A 793 20.11 22.18 -19.82
N VAL A 794 20.46 22.81 -18.69
CA VAL A 794 20.60 24.28 -18.60
C VAL A 794 21.74 24.79 -19.50
N SER A 795 22.77 23.98 -19.76
CA SER A 795 23.87 24.38 -20.63
C SER A 795 23.43 24.45 -22.09
N ASP A 796 22.64 23.46 -22.55
CA ASP A 796 22.03 23.49 -23.87
C ASP A 796 21.01 24.63 -24.01
N TRP A 797 20.19 24.86 -22.98
CA TRP A 797 19.22 25.95 -22.98
C TRP A 797 19.90 27.32 -23.12
N ARG A 798 20.92 27.58 -22.29
CA ARG A 798 21.70 28.82 -22.32
C ARG A 798 22.39 29.03 -23.66
N LYS A 799 22.93 27.97 -24.25
CA LYS A 799 23.62 28.03 -25.55
C LYS A 799 22.70 28.42 -26.70
N ASN A 800 21.43 28.02 -26.65
CA ASN A 800 20.44 28.27 -27.70
C ASN A 800 19.47 29.42 -27.33
N THR A 801 19.87 30.32 -26.44
CA THR A 801 19.08 31.50 -26.06
C THR A 801 19.52 32.73 -26.84
N GLU A 802 18.56 33.49 -27.37
CA GLU A 802 18.76 34.78 -28.03
C GLU A 802 18.49 35.93 -27.06
N TYR A 803 19.29 37.00 -27.14
CA TYR A 803 19.13 38.20 -26.32
C TYR A 803 18.79 39.39 -27.21
N THR A 804 17.79 40.17 -26.80
CA THR A 804 17.28 41.30 -27.60
C THR A 804 16.96 42.50 -26.74
N SER A 805 16.66 43.63 -27.41
CA SER A 805 16.13 44.84 -26.78
C SER A 805 17.05 45.50 -25.73
N GLY A 806 18.36 45.22 -25.78
CA GLY A 806 19.37 45.84 -24.92
C GLY A 806 20.17 44.87 -24.06
N TYR A 807 19.81 43.58 -24.01
CA TYR A 807 20.63 42.56 -23.35
C TYR A 807 21.61 41.87 -24.29
N ASP A 808 22.77 41.52 -23.75
CA ASP A 808 23.79 40.65 -24.31
C ASP A 808 24.28 39.63 -23.24
N THR A 809 25.11 38.66 -23.64
CA THR A 809 25.62 37.60 -22.75
C THR A 809 26.45 38.13 -21.59
N ASP A 810 27.06 39.31 -21.76
CA ASP A 810 27.95 39.94 -20.78
C ASP A 810 27.20 40.78 -19.73
N ASP A 811 25.90 41.01 -19.90
CA ASP A 811 25.14 41.84 -18.97
C ASP A 811 24.99 41.17 -17.59
N PRO A 812 25.18 41.92 -16.48
CA PRO A 812 25.06 41.38 -15.13
C PRO A 812 23.70 40.70 -14.88
N VAL A 813 22.61 41.28 -15.39
CA VAL A 813 21.26 40.75 -15.22
C VAL A 813 21.10 39.38 -15.91
N ILE A 814 21.72 39.18 -17.07
CA ILE A 814 21.70 37.91 -17.79
C ILE A 814 22.56 36.87 -17.08
N GLN A 815 23.73 37.25 -16.55
CA GLN A 815 24.55 36.35 -15.75
C GLN A 815 23.81 35.92 -14.48
N TRP A 816 23.19 36.86 -13.77
CA TRP A 816 22.36 36.57 -12.60
C TRP A 816 21.17 35.68 -12.93
N PHE A 817 20.51 35.89 -14.08
CA PHE A 817 19.41 35.04 -14.51
C PHE A 817 19.86 33.59 -14.65
N TRP A 818 20.96 33.30 -15.36
CA TRP A 818 21.42 31.93 -15.54
C TRP A 818 21.97 31.30 -14.25
N GLU A 819 22.65 32.08 -13.39
CA GLU A 819 23.03 31.61 -12.05
C GLU A 819 21.79 31.23 -11.22
N VAL A 820 20.73 32.04 -11.28
CA VAL A 820 19.47 31.72 -10.61
C VAL A 820 18.85 30.45 -11.19
N VAL A 821 18.82 30.29 -12.53
CA VAL A 821 18.29 29.08 -13.19
C VAL A 821 19.07 27.81 -12.81
N GLU A 822 20.39 27.92 -12.63
CA GLU A 822 21.22 26.82 -12.12
C GLU A 822 20.90 26.49 -10.64
N GLU A 823 20.59 27.49 -9.81
CA GLU A 823 20.15 27.31 -8.42
C GLU A 823 18.72 26.76 -8.29
N LEU A 824 17.87 26.94 -9.30
CA LEU A 824 16.49 26.44 -9.30
C LEU A 824 16.44 24.91 -9.24
N THR A 825 15.44 24.40 -8.55
CA THR A 825 15.08 22.97 -8.58
C THR A 825 14.61 22.58 -9.98
N GLN A 826 14.60 21.26 -10.26
CA GLN A 826 14.11 20.77 -11.55
C GLN A 826 12.65 21.19 -11.82
N GLU A 827 11.80 21.19 -10.79
CA GLU A 827 10.40 21.63 -10.88
C GLU A 827 10.30 23.11 -11.29
N GLU A 828 11.07 23.98 -10.63
CA GLU A 828 11.10 25.42 -10.93
C GLU A 828 11.64 25.73 -12.34
N ARG A 829 12.61 24.95 -12.84
CA ARG A 829 13.11 25.07 -14.22
C ARG A 829 12.05 24.72 -15.24
N VAL A 830 11.27 23.68 -14.98
CA VAL A 830 10.16 23.27 -15.84
C VAL A 830 9.04 24.31 -15.82
N LEU A 831 8.71 24.86 -14.65
CA LEU A 831 7.77 25.98 -14.53
C LEU A 831 8.23 27.21 -15.31
N LEU A 832 9.53 27.53 -15.28
CA LEU A 832 10.09 28.60 -16.10
C LEU A 832 9.95 28.32 -17.60
N LEU A 833 10.18 27.08 -18.02
CA LEU A 833 10.00 26.68 -19.42
C LEU A 833 8.53 26.81 -19.85
N GLN A 834 7.60 26.30 -19.04
CA GLN A 834 6.16 26.43 -19.27
C GLN A 834 5.72 27.90 -19.29
N PHE A 835 6.24 28.71 -18.37
CA PHE A 835 5.92 30.14 -18.29
C PHE A 835 6.29 30.87 -19.58
N VAL A 836 7.43 30.55 -20.20
CA VAL A 836 7.92 31.26 -21.38
C VAL A 836 7.44 30.67 -22.69
N THR A 837 7.22 29.36 -22.77
CA THR A 837 6.93 28.65 -24.03
C THR A 837 5.51 28.11 -24.12
N GLY A 838 4.79 28.04 -22.99
CA GLY A 838 3.45 27.48 -22.90
C GLY A 838 3.42 25.95 -22.72
N SER A 839 4.58 25.28 -22.72
CA SER A 839 4.69 23.83 -22.55
C SER A 839 5.95 23.44 -21.76
N SER A 840 5.92 22.28 -21.10
CA SER A 840 7.08 21.64 -20.48
C SER A 840 7.97 20.89 -21.49
N ARG A 841 7.52 20.74 -22.74
CA ARG A 841 8.17 19.88 -23.73
C ARG A 841 9.58 20.35 -24.10
N VAL A 842 10.57 19.47 -23.89
CA VAL A 842 11.91 19.60 -24.46
C VAL A 842 11.99 18.78 -25.76
N PRO A 843 12.31 19.38 -26.92
CA PRO A 843 12.45 18.63 -28.18
C PRO A 843 13.57 17.59 -28.11
N HIS A 844 13.43 16.48 -28.85
CA HIS A 844 14.45 15.41 -28.91
C HIS A 844 15.84 15.90 -29.40
N GLY A 845 15.88 17.02 -30.13
CA GLY A 845 17.11 17.68 -30.59
C GLY A 845 17.60 18.81 -29.68
N GLY A 846 17.11 18.92 -28.44
CA GLY A 846 17.45 19.98 -27.50
C GLY A 846 16.78 21.32 -27.81
N PHE A 847 17.21 22.37 -27.11
CA PHE A 847 16.64 23.72 -27.21
C PHE A 847 16.86 24.38 -28.57
N ALA A 848 17.81 23.88 -29.37
CA ALA A 848 18.01 24.30 -30.76
C ALA A 848 16.81 24.00 -31.68
N HIS A 849 15.93 23.07 -31.27
CA HIS A 849 14.78 22.62 -32.05
C HIS A 849 13.45 23.07 -31.45
N ILE A 850 13.47 24.10 -30.61
CA ILE A 850 12.26 24.60 -29.96
C ILE A 850 11.38 25.33 -30.98
N MET A 851 10.09 25.02 -30.93
CA MET A 851 9.07 25.53 -31.83
C MET A 851 8.31 26.64 -31.15
N GLY A 852 7.84 27.60 -31.92
CA GLY A 852 6.87 28.61 -31.51
C GLY A 852 5.81 28.83 -32.59
N GLY A 853 5.10 29.94 -32.44
CA GLY A 853 4.15 30.60 -33.34
C GLY A 853 4.18 30.20 -34.81
N SER A 854 5.36 30.39 -35.38
CA SER A 854 5.61 30.44 -36.82
C SER A 854 6.62 29.40 -37.28
N GLY A 855 6.90 28.39 -36.44
CA GLY A 855 7.89 27.35 -36.70
C GLY A 855 9.04 27.39 -35.70
N LEU A 856 10.26 27.12 -36.16
CA LEU A 856 11.46 27.11 -35.33
C LEU A 856 11.70 28.50 -34.73
N GLN A 857 11.69 28.64 -33.41
CA GLN A 857 11.84 29.92 -32.72
C GLN A 857 12.60 29.72 -31.41
N ASN A 858 13.82 30.24 -31.33
CA ASN A 858 14.67 30.12 -30.16
C ASN A 858 14.06 30.81 -28.92
N PHE A 859 14.44 30.31 -27.74
CA PHE A 859 14.14 30.98 -26.48
C PHE A 859 14.80 32.35 -26.46
N THR A 860 14.03 33.40 -26.17
CA THR A 860 14.49 34.79 -26.31
C THR A 860 14.32 35.56 -25.00
N ILE A 861 15.34 36.31 -24.57
CA ILE A 861 15.25 37.22 -23.42
C ILE A 861 15.32 38.67 -23.91
N ALA A 862 14.30 39.47 -23.58
CA ALA A 862 14.21 40.88 -23.94
C ALA A 862 14.28 41.78 -22.70
N ALA A 863 15.07 42.85 -22.77
CA ALA A 863 15.17 43.83 -21.69
C ALA A 863 13.92 44.70 -21.57
N VAL A 864 13.52 44.98 -20.33
CA VAL A 864 12.43 45.90 -20.00
C VAL A 864 12.90 46.89 -18.92
N PRO A 865 12.57 48.19 -19.05
CA PRO A 865 12.89 49.17 -18.01
C PRO A 865 12.35 48.77 -16.64
N TYR A 866 13.21 48.78 -15.63
CA TYR A 866 12.84 48.39 -14.28
C TYR A 866 11.90 49.41 -13.59
N THR A 867 10.85 48.89 -12.96
CA THR A 867 10.04 49.59 -11.96
C THR A 867 9.81 48.69 -10.75
N SER A 868 9.64 49.26 -9.55
CA SER A 868 9.75 48.53 -8.27
C SER A 868 8.80 47.34 -8.09
N ASN A 869 7.69 47.32 -8.84
CA ASN A 869 6.62 46.33 -8.73
C ASN A 869 6.47 45.47 -10.00
N LEU A 870 7.34 45.62 -10.99
CA LEU A 870 7.22 44.91 -12.25
C LEU A 870 7.79 43.48 -12.11
N LEU A 871 6.93 42.50 -12.42
CA LEU A 871 7.29 41.09 -12.54
C LEU A 871 7.76 40.81 -13.98
N PRO A 872 8.62 39.79 -14.19
CA PRO A 872 8.89 39.33 -15.55
C PRO A 872 7.60 38.83 -16.20
N THR A 873 7.49 39.03 -17.50
CA THR A 873 6.32 38.60 -18.31
C THR A 873 6.80 37.77 -19.49
N SER A 874 5.91 36.98 -20.09
CA SER A 874 6.26 36.14 -21.23
C SER A 874 5.36 36.35 -22.44
N SER A 875 5.79 35.85 -23.58
CA SER A 875 5.01 35.76 -24.81
C SER A 875 5.27 34.39 -25.43
N THR A 876 4.41 33.43 -25.09
CA THR A 876 4.59 32.00 -25.40
C THR A 876 4.62 31.70 -26.89
N CYS A 877 3.84 32.41 -27.70
CA CYS A 877 3.85 32.26 -29.15
C CYS A 877 5.20 32.58 -29.82
N ILE A 878 6.12 33.27 -29.15
CA ILE A 878 7.45 33.59 -29.68
C ILE A 878 8.57 33.20 -28.70
N ASN A 879 8.28 32.32 -27.74
CA ASN A 879 9.23 31.83 -26.74
C ASN A 879 10.04 32.96 -26.05
N MET A 880 9.39 34.08 -25.75
CA MET A 880 10.07 35.30 -25.29
C MET A 880 9.79 35.60 -23.82
N LEU A 881 10.86 35.74 -23.03
CA LEU A 881 10.85 36.26 -21.66
C LEU A 881 11.21 37.75 -21.67
N LYS A 882 10.30 38.57 -21.17
CA LYS A 882 10.53 40.00 -20.93
C LYS A 882 11.03 40.18 -19.50
N LEU A 883 12.32 40.42 -19.36
CA LEU A 883 13.02 40.45 -18.07
C LEU A 883 13.41 41.89 -17.70
N PRO A 884 12.84 42.45 -16.61
CA PRO A 884 13.22 43.78 -16.14
C PRO A 884 14.70 43.88 -15.75
N GLU A 885 15.29 45.06 -15.93
CA GLU A 885 16.69 45.36 -15.55
C GLU A 885 16.84 45.46 -14.02
N TYR A 886 16.72 44.32 -13.33
CA TYR A 886 16.73 44.28 -11.87
C TYR A 886 18.07 44.76 -11.31
N PRO A 887 18.06 45.54 -10.19
CA PRO A 887 19.28 46.12 -9.66
C PRO A 887 20.15 45.12 -8.87
N LYS A 888 19.62 43.96 -8.49
CA LYS A 888 20.30 42.93 -7.68
C LYS A 888 19.80 41.52 -8.00
N LYS A 889 20.68 40.52 -7.86
CA LYS A 889 20.37 39.09 -8.04
C LYS A 889 19.25 38.60 -7.12
N GLU A 890 19.21 39.02 -5.86
CA GLU A 890 18.20 38.57 -4.90
C GLU A 890 16.79 39.06 -5.28
N ILE A 891 16.71 40.27 -5.83
CA ILE A 891 15.44 40.84 -6.31
C ILE A 891 15.00 40.11 -7.58
N LEU A 892 15.92 39.82 -8.51
CA LEU A 892 15.62 39.02 -9.70
C LEU A 892 15.06 37.66 -9.29
N LYS A 893 15.73 36.95 -8.37
CA LYS A 893 15.30 35.64 -7.88
C LYS A 893 13.91 35.68 -7.26
N ASP A 894 13.68 36.62 -6.33
CA ASP A 894 12.38 36.79 -5.67
C ASP A 894 11.26 37.10 -6.68
N ARG A 895 11.47 38.08 -7.56
CA ARG A 895 10.47 38.47 -8.56
C ARG A 895 10.22 37.38 -9.61
N LEU A 896 11.25 36.64 -10.01
CA LEU A 896 11.11 35.51 -10.92
C LEU A 896 10.27 34.40 -10.29
N LEU A 897 10.59 33.97 -9.07
CA LEU A 897 9.81 32.95 -8.36
C LEU A 897 8.37 33.38 -8.13
N VAL A 898 8.15 34.65 -7.75
CA VAL A 898 6.79 35.21 -7.64
C VAL A 898 6.07 35.16 -8.98
N ALA A 899 6.71 35.47 -10.11
CA ALA A 899 6.06 35.40 -11.42
C ALA A 899 5.74 33.96 -11.84
N LEU A 900 6.61 32.99 -11.54
CA LEU A 900 6.36 31.57 -11.82
C LEU A 900 5.19 31.04 -10.99
N HIS A 901 5.13 31.40 -9.70
CA HIS A 901 4.07 30.95 -8.80
C HIS A 901 2.77 31.76 -8.93
N CYS A 902 2.80 33.05 -9.27
CA CYS A 902 1.59 33.82 -9.57
C CYS A 902 1.11 33.61 -11.01
N GLY A 903 1.98 33.16 -11.92
CA GLY A 903 1.60 32.76 -13.27
C GLY A 903 0.57 31.63 -13.27
N SER A 904 0.53 30.76 -12.25
CA SER A 904 -0.50 29.73 -12.04
C SER A 904 -1.77 30.28 -11.43
N TYR A 905 -1.67 31.17 -10.44
CA TYR A 905 -2.80 31.91 -9.89
C TYR A 905 -2.97 33.23 -10.63
N GLY A 906 -3.66 33.21 -11.78
CA GLY A 906 -4.01 34.44 -12.52
C GLY A 906 -4.46 35.56 -11.54
N TYR A 907 -4.14 36.81 -11.86
CA TYR A 907 -4.22 38.03 -11.02
C TYR A 907 -5.59 38.37 -10.34
N THR A 908 -6.47 37.40 -10.12
CA THR A 908 -7.82 37.53 -9.58
C THR A 908 -8.01 36.97 -8.17
N MET A 909 -6.97 36.47 -7.48
CA MET A 909 -7.07 36.09 -6.06
C MET A 909 -6.11 36.92 -5.20
N ALA A 910 -6.42 38.21 -5.08
CA ALA A 910 -6.00 39.09 -3.98
C ALA A 910 -7.24 39.56 -3.22
#